data_AF-A0A7V4PPN0-F1
#
_entry.id   AF-A0A7V4PPN0-F1
#
_cell.length_a   1.000
_cell.length_b   1.000
_cell.length_c   1.000
_cell.angle_alpha   90.00
_cell.angle_beta   90.00
_cell.angle_gamma   90.00
#
_symmetry.space_group_name_H-M   'P 1'
#
loop_
_entity.id
_entity.type
_entity.pdbx_description
1 polymer ?
#
loop_
_entity_poly.entity_id
_entity_poly.type
_entity_poly.pdbx_seq_one_letter_code
_entity_poly.pdbx_strand_id
1 'polypeptide(L)'
;AILQLYRRGLMYLFLGVGALAAIHLVGLNFYPSLLQRFRVVPNEIEAERPYIERNIQFTRRAYGLDKIESKDFPAEEQLTLQDLKRNDATIKNIRLWEHRPLLATYAQLQEIRTYYKFVDVDNDRYQIDGTYRQVMLSARELSHQHLPSRGNWINEHLTYTHGYGVVFGPVNQVTPEGLPEFFIKDIPPVSTGPIKVTRPEIYYGEVANDYVFVKTKSQELDYPAGDQNVYTNYQGSGGVPIRSFWRKLLFSARYGTLRILFSNDITRESRILYHRQIQERVKKIAPFITFDRDAYLVIAQGGRLFWIVDGYTTTERYPYSEPTRRLGNYIRNSVKAVVDAYNGSVVFYLSAPEDPLIQAYGKAFPGMFHPLEKMPEDLRPHIRYPQDLFAVQARIYATYHMQDPQVFYNKEDLLSIPRKSQNGQERDMEPYYTIMRLPGEKKEEFVLLLPFTPNKKDNMRAWLAARSDPPHYGKLIALDFPKAKLIYGPKQIDARIDQDAYISQQLSLWSQRGSTVIRGSLLAIPIEKSLLYVQPLYLAAEKGSLPELKRVLVAFGNQIAMEETLEQSLQRVFGGRPGREPVPVVTAAVGAAGPDKGLAGRALEHYSRSQEFLRQGNWAGFGEELKKLESVLREMQRGR
;
A
#
# COMPACT_ATOMS: atom_id res chain seq x y z
N ALA A 1 -67.41 -26.13 -14.50
CA ALA A 1 -66.33 -26.27 -13.50
C ALA A 1 -66.85 -26.60 -12.10
N ILE A 2 -67.82 -25.84 -11.55
CA ILE A 2 -68.33 -26.01 -10.17
C ILE A 2 -69.08 -27.36 -9.98
N LEU A 3 -69.73 -27.90 -11.01
CA LEU A 3 -70.46 -29.17 -10.96
C LEU A 3 -69.58 -30.45 -11.04
N GLN A 4 -68.26 -30.33 -11.22
CA GLN A 4 -67.35 -31.49 -11.14
C GLN A 4 -66.81 -31.75 -9.71
N LEU A 5 -67.10 -30.86 -8.75
CA LEU A 5 -66.73 -31.05 -7.33
C LEU A 5 -67.50 -32.20 -6.64
N TYR A 6 -68.53 -32.77 -7.27
CA TYR A 6 -69.39 -33.81 -6.69
C TYR A 6 -68.93 -35.25 -6.95
N ARG A 7 -67.80 -35.49 -7.63
CA ARG A 7 -67.17 -36.82 -7.65
C ARG A 7 -66.39 -37.01 -6.35
N ARG A 8 -66.84 -37.93 -5.48
CA ARG A 8 -66.23 -38.24 -4.16
C ARG A 8 -64.70 -38.38 -4.18
N GLY A 9 -64.08 -38.80 -5.29
CA GLY A 9 -62.62 -38.88 -5.44
C GLY A 9 -61.87 -37.54 -5.56
N LEU A 10 -62.48 -36.51 -6.18
CA LEU A 10 -61.86 -35.18 -6.34
C LEU A 10 -61.85 -34.38 -5.04
N MET A 11 -62.84 -34.60 -4.17
CA MET A 11 -62.92 -33.98 -2.85
C MET A 11 -61.71 -34.35 -1.97
N TYR A 12 -61.27 -35.62 -1.97
CA TYR A 12 -60.07 -36.05 -1.24
C TYR A 12 -58.79 -35.43 -1.82
N LEU A 13 -58.76 -35.17 -3.13
CA LEU A 13 -57.64 -34.54 -3.83
C LEU A 13 -57.54 -33.05 -3.46
N PHE A 14 -58.66 -32.32 -3.43
CA PHE A 14 -58.70 -30.94 -2.94
C PHE A 14 -58.41 -30.83 -1.43
N LEU A 15 -58.90 -31.78 -0.62
CA LEU A 15 -58.55 -31.86 0.80
C LEU A 15 -57.05 -32.13 1.00
N GLY A 16 -56.46 -33.03 0.21
CA GLY A 16 -55.02 -33.33 0.25
C GLY A 16 -54.16 -32.14 -0.16
N VAL A 17 -54.51 -31.46 -1.26
CA VAL A 17 -53.83 -30.23 -1.72
C VAL A 17 -54.02 -29.09 -0.71
N GLY A 18 -55.21 -28.93 -0.15
CA GLY A 18 -55.50 -27.96 0.90
C GLY A 18 -54.73 -28.22 2.19
N ALA A 19 -54.62 -29.48 2.60
CA ALA A 19 -53.82 -29.89 3.76
C ALA A 19 -52.32 -29.67 3.52
N LEU A 20 -51.81 -30.00 2.33
CA LEU A 20 -50.43 -29.70 1.94
C LEU A 20 -50.16 -28.19 1.91
N ALA A 21 -51.07 -27.39 1.35
CA ALA A 21 -50.96 -25.94 1.33
C ALA A 21 -51.01 -25.36 2.76
N ALA A 22 -51.88 -25.89 3.63
CA ALA A 22 -51.96 -25.49 5.03
C ALA A 22 -50.70 -25.88 5.81
N ILE A 23 -50.19 -27.11 5.64
CA ILE A 23 -48.93 -27.56 6.25
C ILE A 23 -47.75 -26.72 5.73
N HIS A 24 -47.74 -26.38 4.45
CA HIS A 24 -46.71 -25.54 3.86
C HIS A 24 -46.76 -24.11 4.40
N LEU A 25 -47.94 -23.48 4.42
CA LEU A 25 -48.15 -22.14 4.95
C LEU A 25 -47.87 -22.06 6.46
N VAL A 26 -48.42 -22.98 7.23
CA VAL A 26 -48.25 -23.02 8.70
C VAL A 26 -46.83 -23.45 9.06
N GLY A 27 -46.29 -24.46 8.41
CA GLY A 27 -44.97 -25.02 8.72
C GLY A 27 -43.78 -24.15 8.28
N LEU A 28 -43.88 -23.42 7.17
CA LEU A 28 -42.78 -22.58 6.68
C LEU A 28 -42.92 -21.10 7.03
N ASN A 29 -44.13 -20.57 7.20
CA ASN A 29 -44.31 -19.14 7.48
C ASN A 29 -44.78 -18.88 8.91
N PHE A 30 -45.73 -19.65 9.44
CA PHE A 30 -46.34 -19.34 10.74
C PHE A 30 -45.53 -19.90 11.92
N TYR A 31 -45.08 -21.14 11.85
CA TYR A 31 -44.31 -21.79 12.91
C TYR A 31 -42.91 -21.18 13.08
N PRO A 32 -42.13 -20.89 12.02
CA PRO A 32 -40.83 -20.22 12.15
C PRO A 32 -40.96 -18.79 12.67
N SER A 33 -42.00 -18.05 12.29
CA SER A 33 -42.22 -16.68 12.80
C SER A 33 -42.64 -16.65 14.27
N LEU A 34 -43.45 -17.62 14.73
CA LEU A 34 -43.75 -17.83 16.15
C LEU A 34 -42.48 -18.20 16.94
N LEU A 35 -41.69 -19.15 16.46
CA LEU A 35 -40.40 -19.50 17.07
C LEU A 35 -39.44 -18.29 17.11
N GLN A 36 -39.35 -17.54 16.01
CA GLN A 36 -38.53 -16.33 15.94
C GLN A 36 -38.98 -15.32 16.99
N ARG A 37 -40.27 -15.01 17.08
CA ARG A 37 -40.81 -13.95 17.94
C ARG A 37 -40.81 -14.29 19.43
N PHE A 38 -41.04 -15.56 19.79
CA PHE A 38 -41.24 -15.97 21.18
C PHE A 38 -40.08 -16.75 21.79
N ARG A 39 -39.14 -17.27 21.00
CA ARG A 39 -37.99 -18.05 21.49
C ARG A 39 -36.65 -17.50 21.03
N VAL A 40 -36.52 -17.05 19.78
CA VAL A 40 -35.26 -16.51 19.24
C VAL A 40 -35.07 -15.06 19.68
N VAL A 41 -35.94 -14.12 19.32
CA VAL A 41 -35.79 -12.68 19.66
C VAL A 41 -35.57 -12.42 21.17
N PRO A 42 -36.22 -13.15 22.12
CA PRO A 42 -35.93 -12.96 23.54
C PRO A 42 -34.55 -13.49 24.00
N ASN A 43 -34.05 -14.55 23.36
CA ASN A 43 -32.78 -15.23 23.68
C ASN A 43 -31.88 -15.35 22.44
N GLU A 44 -31.77 -14.27 21.66
CA GLU A 44 -31.26 -14.32 20.29
C GLU A 44 -29.79 -14.73 20.26
N ILE A 45 -29.01 -14.25 21.24
CA ILE A 45 -27.60 -14.61 21.42
C ILE A 45 -27.44 -16.10 21.66
N GLU A 46 -28.24 -16.73 22.55
CA GLU A 46 -28.10 -18.16 22.84
C GLU A 46 -28.54 -19.05 21.67
N ALA A 47 -29.60 -18.66 20.97
CA ALA A 47 -30.13 -19.39 19.83
C ALA A 47 -29.20 -19.30 18.60
N GLU A 48 -28.62 -18.12 18.35
CA GLU A 48 -27.75 -17.86 17.21
C GLU A 48 -26.27 -18.19 17.46
N ARG A 49 -25.85 -18.36 18.73
CA ARG A 49 -24.47 -18.67 19.13
C ARG A 49 -23.79 -19.72 18.25
N PRO A 50 -24.35 -20.93 18.02
CA PRO A 50 -23.67 -21.95 17.23
C PRO A 50 -23.49 -21.55 15.75
N TYR A 51 -24.38 -20.70 15.22
CA TYR A 51 -24.25 -20.18 13.86
C TYR A 51 -23.22 -19.06 13.77
N ILE A 52 -23.19 -18.18 14.77
CA ILE A 52 -22.17 -17.12 14.91
C ILE A 52 -20.77 -17.74 15.06
N GLU A 53 -20.61 -18.75 15.94
CA GLU A 53 -19.34 -19.47 16.11
C GLU A 53 -18.85 -20.10 14.80
N ARG A 54 -19.75 -20.78 14.07
CA ARG A 54 -19.43 -21.35 12.75
C ARG A 54 -19.07 -20.26 11.75
N ASN A 55 -19.83 -19.17 11.70
CA ASN A 55 -19.55 -18.07 10.80
C ASN A 55 -18.18 -17.43 11.09
N ILE A 56 -17.85 -17.18 12.36
CA ILE A 56 -16.54 -16.68 12.79
C ILE A 56 -15.43 -17.65 12.37
N GLN A 57 -15.55 -18.93 12.75
CA GLN A 57 -14.52 -19.93 12.49
C GLN A 57 -14.28 -20.15 10.98
N PHE A 58 -15.36 -20.34 10.21
CA PHE A 58 -15.26 -20.63 8.79
C PHE A 58 -14.85 -19.40 7.98
N THR A 59 -15.30 -18.19 8.35
CA THR A 59 -14.81 -16.95 7.71
C THR A 59 -13.32 -16.76 7.97
N ARG A 60 -12.88 -16.90 9.23
CA ARG A 60 -11.44 -16.81 9.57
C ARG A 60 -10.63 -17.83 8.77
N ARG A 61 -11.08 -19.08 8.70
CA ARG A 61 -10.43 -20.14 7.93
C ARG A 61 -10.52 -19.95 6.41
N ALA A 62 -11.53 -19.30 5.86
CA ALA A 62 -11.65 -19.09 4.42
C ALA A 62 -10.73 -17.96 3.93
N TYR A 63 -10.53 -16.94 4.75
CA TYR A 63 -9.64 -15.80 4.47
C TYR A 63 -8.24 -15.95 5.07
N GLY A 64 -7.98 -16.97 5.89
CA GLY A 64 -6.65 -17.25 6.46
C GLY A 64 -6.31 -16.38 7.66
N LEU A 65 -7.34 -15.86 8.32
CA LEU A 65 -7.24 -15.00 9.49
C LEU A 65 -6.98 -15.83 10.77
N ASP A 66 -7.25 -17.13 10.72
CA ASP A 66 -6.94 -18.10 11.77
C ASP A 66 -5.42 -18.27 12.00
N LYS A 67 -4.61 -17.93 10.99
CA LYS A 67 -3.14 -17.96 11.06
C LYS A 67 -2.52 -16.63 11.54
N ILE A 68 -3.33 -15.60 11.84
CA ILE A 68 -2.82 -14.30 12.28
C ILE A 68 -2.39 -14.38 13.75
N GLU A 69 -1.14 -14.04 14.02
CA GLU A 69 -0.60 -13.96 15.38
C GLU A 69 -0.86 -12.56 15.96
N SER A 70 -1.59 -12.46 17.07
CA SER A 70 -1.74 -11.21 17.82
C SER A 70 -0.58 -11.02 18.79
N LYS A 71 -0.02 -9.81 18.84
CA LYS A 71 1.02 -9.41 19.79
C LYS A 71 0.69 -8.03 20.34
N ASP A 72 0.86 -7.85 21.63
CA ASP A 72 0.72 -6.54 22.25
C ASP A 72 1.86 -5.61 21.83
N PHE A 73 1.52 -4.39 21.47
CA PHE A 73 2.47 -3.34 21.14
C PHE A 73 2.18 -2.11 22.02
N PRO A 74 3.09 -1.73 22.94
CA PRO A 74 2.79 -0.75 23.97
C PRO A 74 2.63 0.69 23.44
N ALA A 75 3.12 0.98 22.22
CA ALA A 75 3.08 2.30 21.58
C ALA A 75 3.59 3.41 22.52
N GLU A 76 4.80 3.23 23.05
CA GLU A 76 5.49 4.19 23.92
C GLU A 76 5.81 5.49 23.14
N GLU A 77 5.96 6.61 23.86
CA GLU A 77 6.41 7.89 23.29
C GLU A 77 7.87 8.18 23.69
N GLN A 78 8.64 7.11 23.88
CA GLN A 78 10.04 7.14 24.26
C GLN A 78 10.86 6.60 23.10
N LEU A 79 11.25 7.47 22.19
CA LEU A 79 12.15 7.15 21.08
C LEU A 79 13.26 8.19 21.06
N THR A 80 14.51 7.73 20.99
CA THR A 80 15.69 8.60 21.02
C THR A 80 16.44 8.58 19.69
N LEU A 81 17.31 9.56 19.47
CA LEU A 81 18.23 9.55 18.33
C LEU A 81 19.10 8.29 18.27
N GLN A 82 19.47 7.71 19.42
CA GLN A 82 20.26 6.48 19.46
C GLN A 82 19.45 5.28 18.95
N ASP A 83 18.16 5.23 19.25
CA ASP A 83 17.27 4.19 18.75
C ASP A 83 17.10 4.29 17.23
N LEU A 84 17.01 5.50 16.68
CA LEU A 84 16.99 5.71 15.23
C LEU A 84 18.28 5.22 14.57
N LYS A 85 19.45 5.52 15.16
CA LYS A 85 20.75 5.02 14.66
C LYS A 85 20.84 3.49 14.73
N ARG A 86 20.27 2.86 15.75
CA ARG A 86 20.21 1.38 15.85
C ARG A 86 19.28 0.76 14.81
N ASN A 87 18.28 1.51 14.35
CA ASN A 87 17.33 1.11 13.31
C ASN A 87 17.61 1.84 11.97
N ASP A 88 18.87 2.18 11.71
CA ASP A 88 19.29 2.95 10.53
C ASP A 88 18.86 2.28 9.22
N ALA A 89 18.85 0.95 9.16
CA ALA A 89 18.33 0.20 8.02
C ALA A 89 16.83 0.45 7.77
N THR A 90 16.02 0.60 8.82
CA THR A 90 14.60 0.98 8.67
C THR A 90 14.49 2.43 8.18
N ILE A 91 15.25 3.36 8.78
CA ILE A 91 15.22 4.78 8.44
C ILE A 91 15.64 5.03 6.98
N LYS A 92 16.71 4.37 6.53
CA LYS A 92 17.21 4.46 5.15
C LYS A 92 16.30 3.76 4.12
N ASN A 93 15.26 3.07 4.56
CA ASN A 93 14.27 2.45 3.69
C ASN A 93 12.86 3.07 3.84
N ILE A 94 12.74 4.18 4.57
CA ILE A 94 11.50 4.95 4.60
C ILE A 94 11.25 5.52 3.21
N ARG A 95 10.19 5.04 2.57
CA ARG A 95 9.81 5.47 1.23
C ARG A 95 9.37 6.93 1.24
N LEU A 96 10.12 7.77 0.52
CA LEU A 96 9.80 9.18 0.28
C LEU A 96 9.16 9.39 -1.09
N TRP A 97 9.26 8.45 -2.02
CA TRP A 97 8.65 8.53 -3.34
C TRP A 97 7.28 7.86 -3.40
N GLU A 98 6.30 8.57 -3.96
CA GLU A 98 4.96 8.07 -4.24
C GLU A 98 4.79 7.62 -5.69
N HIS A 99 4.05 6.53 -5.89
CA HIS A 99 3.83 5.90 -7.20
C HIS A 99 3.44 6.93 -8.29
N ARG A 100 2.41 7.74 -8.04
CA ARG A 100 1.91 8.70 -9.04
C ARG A 100 2.88 9.86 -9.35
N PRO A 101 3.40 10.62 -8.37
CA PRO A 101 4.42 11.63 -8.64
C PRO A 101 5.67 11.06 -9.32
N LEU A 102 6.14 9.89 -8.87
CA LEU A 102 7.33 9.25 -9.42
C LEU A 102 7.12 8.81 -10.88
N LEU A 103 5.95 8.25 -11.20
CA LEU A 103 5.59 7.88 -12.57
C LEU A 103 5.57 9.09 -13.51
N ALA A 104 5.02 10.24 -13.06
CA ALA A 104 5.05 11.48 -13.83
C ALA A 104 6.50 11.96 -14.08
N THR A 105 7.36 11.83 -13.07
CA THR A 105 8.78 12.14 -13.20
C THR A 105 9.51 11.20 -14.15
N TYR A 106 9.23 9.90 -14.10
CA TYR A 106 9.79 8.94 -15.05
C TYR A 106 9.35 9.24 -16.48
N ALA A 107 8.06 9.58 -16.66
CA ALA A 107 7.52 9.98 -17.95
C ALA A 107 8.31 11.15 -18.55
N GLN A 108 8.55 12.19 -17.75
CA GLN A 108 9.22 13.41 -18.22
C GLN A 108 10.72 13.23 -18.45
N LEU A 109 11.42 12.52 -17.55
CA LEU A 109 12.88 12.43 -17.56
C LEU A 109 13.42 11.24 -18.36
N GLN A 110 12.64 10.17 -18.50
CA GLN A 110 13.16 8.86 -18.90
C GLN A 110 12.38 8.17 -20.02
N GLU A 111 11.27 8.74 -20.53
CA GLU A 111 10.60 8.20 -21.73
C GLU A 111 11.48 8.36 -22.97
N ILE A 112 12.17 9.51 -23.09
CA ILE A 112 13.10 9.87 -24.18
C ILE A 112 12.43 10.00 -25.56
N ARG A 113 11.39 9.21 -25.85
CA ARG A 113 10.53 9.26 -27.04
C ARG A 113 9.08 9.03 -26.65
N THR A 114 8.16 9.65 -27.40
CA THR A 114 6.71 9.64 -27.11
C THR A 114 6.06 8.25 -27.16
N TYR A 115 6.66 7.31 -27.90
CA TYR A 115 6.16 5.95 -28.02
C TYR A 115 6.61 5.03 -26.89
N TYR A 116 7.52 5.48 -26.01
CA TYR A 116 7.80 4.78 -24.77
C TYR A 116 6.92 5.32 -23.65
N LYS A 117 6.45 4.42 -22.79
CA LYS A 117 5.63 4.75 -21.63
C LYS A 117 6.01 3.90 -20.43
N PHE A 118 5.95 4.53 -19.26
CA PHE A 118 5.93 3.84 -17.98
C PHE A 118 4.47 3.68 -17.57
N VAL A 119 4.08 2.45 -17.23
CA VAL A 119 2.67 2.10 -16.94
C VAL A 119 2.42 2.13 -15.44
N ASP A 120 3.32 1.49 -14.69
CA ASP A 120 3.29 1.40 -13.24
C ASP A 120 4.70 1.56 -12.64
N VAL A 121 4.79 1.80 -11.33
CA VAL A 121 6.04 1.75 -10.55
C VAL A 121 5.93 0.72 -9.45
N ASP A 122 6.80 -0.27 -9.48
CA ASP A 122 6.83 -1.34 -8.50
C ASP A 122 7.70 -1.04 -7.28
N ASN A 123 7.33 -1.62 -6.14
CA ASN A 123 8.21 -1.76 -4.99
C ASN A 123 8.85 -3.15 -4.92
N ASP A 124 10.16 -3.18 -4.67
CA ASP A 124 10.92 -4.40 -4.42
C ASP A 124 12.12 -4.11 -3.51
N ARG A 125 12.96 -5.13 -3.27
CA ARG A 125 14.16 -5.04 -2.45
C ARG A 125 15.35 -5.75 -3.09
N TYR A 126 16.53 -5.20 -2.87
CA TYR A 126 17.79 -5.76 -3.34
C TYR A 126 18.86 -5.62 -2.27
N GLN A 127 19.85 -6.52 -2.31
CA GLN A 127 21.12 -6.31 -1.61
C GLN A 127 22.01 -5.46 -2.49
N ILE A 128 22.20 -4.19 -2.13
CA ILE A 128 23.01 -3.22 -2.87
C ILE A 128 24.15 -2.79 -1.96
N ASP A 129 25.39 -3.09 -2.37
CA ASP A 129 26.61 -2.78 -1.62
C ASP A 129 26.57 -3.32 -0.18
N GLY A 130 26.09 -4.56 -0.01
CA GLY A 130 25.92 -5.22 1.29
C GLY A 130 24.81 -4.66 2.18
N THR A 131 24.04 -3.69 1.67
CA THR A 131 22.90 -3.09 2.38
C THR A 131 21.59 -3.58 1.80
N TYR A 132 20.66 -3.99 2.67
CA TYR A 132 19.31 -4.33 2.26
C TYR A 132 18.51 -3.06 1.95
N ARG A 133 18.17 -2.84 0.68
CA ARG A 133 17.55 -1.60 0.22
C ARG A 133 16.23 -1.86 -0.49
N GLN A 134 15.23 -1.07 -0.13
CA GLN A 134 13.98 -0.95 -0.86
C GLN A 134 14.19 -0.04 -2.06
N VAL A 135 13.65 -0.46 -3.19
CA VAL A 135 13.77 0.25 -4.47
C VAL A 135 12.40 0.45 -5.08
N MET A 136 12.35 1.38 -6.02
CA MET A 136 11.25 1.54 -6.95
C MET A 136 11.76 1.36 -8.37
N LEU A 137 11.00 0.64 -9.18
CA LEU A 137 11.37 0.36 -10.56
C LEU A 137 10.16 0.38 -11.50
N SER A 138 10.42 0.65 -12.77
CA SER A 138 9.37 0.71 -13.80
C SER A 138 9.91 0.30 -15.16
N ALA A 139 9.15 -0.53 -15.87
CA ALA A 139 9.46 -0.95 -17.24
C ALA A 139 9.23 0.18 -18.24
N ARG A 140 10.19 0.41 -19.14
CA ARG A 140 9.98 1.30 -20.29
C ARG A 140 9.31 0.51 -21.42
N GLU A 141 7.99 0.57 -21.47
CA GLU A 141 7.19 -0.21 -22.40
C GLU A 141 6.85 0.56 -23.69
N LEU A 142 6.54 -0.18 -24.75
CA LEU A 142 6.17 0.40 -26.05
C LEU A 142 4.66 0.65 -26.12
N SER A 143 4.28 1.91 -26.23
CA SER A 143 2.90 2.33 -26.43
C SER A 143 2.56 2.49 -27.92
N HIS A 144 1.89 1.48 -28.47
CA HIS A 144 1.47 1.49 -29.87
C HIS A 144 0.51 2.65 -30.23
N GLN A 145 -0.23 3.17 -29.24
CA GLN A 145 -1.15 4.30 -29.45
C GLN A 145 -0.42 5.62 -29.74
N HIS A 146 0.85 5.74 -29.32
CA HIS A 146 1.67 6.94 -29.41
C HIS A 146 2.80 6.82 -30.46
N LEU A 147 2.71 5.84 -31.36
CA LEU A 147 3.64 5.70 -32.46
C LEU A 147 3.47 6.85 -33.45
N PRO A 148 4.57 7.48 -33.93
CA PRO A 148 4.51 8.59 -34.88
C PRO A 148 3.91 8.18 -36.23
N SER A 149 4.02 6.90 -36.59
CA SER A 149 3.46 6.34 -37.83
C SER A 149 2.29 5.40 -37.57
N ARG A 150 1.43 5.75 -36.61
CA ARG A 150 0.20 4.99 -36.32
C ARG A 150 -0.62 4.79 -37.60
N GLY A 151 -1.06 3.56 -37.84
CA GLY A 151 -1.77 3.12 -39.04
C GLY A 151 -0.87 2.49 -40.13
N ASN A 152 0.46 2.63 -40.04
CA ASN A 152 1.37 1.86 -40.88
C ASN A 152 1.62 0.49 -40.26
N TRP A 153 1.06 -0.55 -40.89
CA TRP A 153 1.13 -1.93 -40.41
C TRP A 153 2.55 -2.50 -40.34
N ILE A 154 3.46 -2.10 -41.24
CA ILE A 154 4.86 -2.55 -41.15
C ILE A 154 5.50 -1.95 -39.89
N ASN A 155 5.30 -0.66 -39.64
CA ASN A 155 5.84 -0.02 -38.45
C ASN A 155 5.24 -0.61 -37.16
N GLU A 156 3.93 -0.81 -37.11
CA GLU A 156 3.25 -1.31 -35.91
C GLU A 156 3.53 -2.78 -35.59
N HIS A 157 3.80 -3.60 -36.61
CA HIS A 157 3.89 -5.06 -36.43
C HIS A 157 5.26 -5.66 -36.72
N LEU A 158 6.15 -4.97 -37.44
CA LEU A 158 7.47 -5.48 -37.82
C LEU A 158 8.62 -4.60 -37.31
N THR A 159 8.44 -3.28 -37.26
CA THR A 159 9.51 -2.36 -36.83
C THR A 159 9.48 -2.11 -35.32
N TYR A 160 8.37 -1.60 -34.78
CA TYR A 160 8.20 -1.27 -33.37
C TYR A 160 7.59 -2.46 -32.63
N THR A 161 8.45 -3.41 -32.23
CA THR A 161 8.00 -4.69 -31.70
C THR A 161 8.06 -4.78 -30.19
N HIS A 162 8.91 -4.02 -29.50
CA HIS A 162 9.17 -4.19 -28.06
C HIS A 162 9.46 -2.85 -27.36
N GLY A 163 9.24 -2.84 -26.03
CA GLY A 163 9.76 -1.80 -25.13
C GLY A 163 11.24 -2.01 -24.83
N TYR A 164 11.90 -1.05 -24.19
CA TYR A 164 13.36 -1.12 -23.99
C TYR A 164 13.83 -0.51 -22.66
N GLY A 165 14.23 -1.39 -21.75
CA GLY A 165 14.90 -1.04 -20.51
C GLY A 165 13.97 -0.83 -19.32
N VAL A 166 14.60 -0.44 -18.21
CA VAL A 166 13.96 -0.27 -16.90
C VAL A 166 14.59 0.95 -16.23
N VAL A 167 13.77 1.69 -15.51
CA VAL A 167 14.22 2.74 -14.59
C VAL A 167 14.18 2.16 -13.19
N PHE A 168 15.25 2.35 -12.41
CA PHE A 168 15.41 1.73 -11.10
C PHE A 168 16.12 2.70 -10.16
N GLY A 169 15.58 2.91 -8.97
CA GLY A 169 16.15 3.84 -8.00
C GLY A 169 15.76 3.52 -6.56
N PRO A 170 16.46 4.11 -5.59
CA PRO A 170 16.14 3.98 -4.18
C PRO A 170 14.85 4.74 -3.82
N VAL A 171 14.15 4.29 -2.78
CA VAL A 171 12.89 4.90 -2.38
C VAL A 171 13.02 6.22 -1.60
N ASN A 172 14.22 6.57 -1.15
CA ASN A 172 14.45 7.66 -0.19
C ASN A 172 15.54 8.67 -0.62
N GLN A 173 16.17 8.51 -1.79
CA GLN A 173 17.21 9.44 -2.25
C GLN A 173 16.64 10.42 -3.28
N VAL A 174 17.12 11.65 -3.18
CA VAL A 174 16.58 12.82 -3.88
C VAL A 174 17.75 13.74 -4.23
N THR A 175 17.77 14.24 -5.46
CA THR A 175 18.75 15.24 -5.90
C THR A 175 18.49 16.59 -5.23
N PRO A 176 19.45 17.53 -5.24
CA PRO A 176 19.25 18.89 -4.71
C PRO A 176 18.05 19.64 -5.31
N GLU A 177 17.65 19.30 -6.54
CA GLU A 177 16.50 19.89 -7.23
C GLU A 177 15.15 19.34 -6.71
N GLY A 178 15.16 18.22 -5.97
CA GLY A 178 13.97 17.53 -5.52
C GLY A 178 13.53 16.39 -6.45
N LEU A 179 14.42 15.85 -7.28
CA LEU A 179 14.13 14.79 -8.26
C LEU A 179 14.64 13.42 -7.76
N PRO A 180 14.10 12.28 -8.25
CA PRO A 180 14.57 10.97 -7.83
C PRO A 180 15.99 10.70 -8.33
N GLU A 181 16.80 10.05 -7.50
CA GLU A 181 18.04 9.44 -7.94
C GLU A 181 17.77 8.09 -8.64
N PHE A 182 18.65 7.73 -9.56
CA PHE A 182 18.53 6.50 -10.35
C PHE A 182 19.81 5.67 -10.23
N PHE A 183 19.66 4.36 -9.99
CA PHE A 183 20.77 3.41 -10.19
C PHE A 183 20.77 2.82 -11.61
N ILE A 184 19.61 2.77 -12.28
CA ILE A 184 19.50 2.40 -13.70
C ILE A 184 18.63 3.43 -14.40
N LYS A 185 19.15 4.00 -15.49
CA LYS A 185 18.49 5.03 -16.29
C LYS A 185 18.96 5.03 -17.74
N ASP A 186 18.38 5.91 -18.54
CA ASP A 186 18.72 6.22 -19.93
C ASP A 186 18.37 5.10 -20.94
N ILE A 187 18.70 5.34 -22.21
CA ILE A 187 18.53 4.39 -23.32
C ILE A 187 19.81 4.40 -24.20
N PRO A 188 20.55 3.28 -24.30
CA PRO A 188 20.35 2.02 -23.58
C PRO A 188 20.54 2.17 -22.06
N PRO A 189 19.96 1.28 -21.23
CA PRO A 189 20.09 1.37 -19.78
C PRO A 189 21.54 1.35 -19.28
N VAL A 190 21.89 2.35 -18.49
CA VAL A 190 23.20 2.46 -17.81
C VAL A 190 23.01 2.17 -16.33
N SER A 191 23.79 1.24 -15.79
CA SER A 191 23.79 0.85 -14.38
C SER A 191 24.96 1.49 -13.63
N THR A 192 24.68 2.23 -12.56
CA THR A 192 25.71 2.83 -11.67
C THR A 192 26.04 1.96 -10.46
N GLY A 193 25.34 0.83 -10.26
CA GLY A 193 25.51 -0.09 -9.12
C GLY A 193 25.70 -1.57 -9.51
N PRO A 194 25.59 -2.50 -8.55
CA PRO A 194 25.82 -3.94 -8.77
C PRO A 194 24.75 -4.59 -9.64
N ILE A 195 23.54 -4.00 -9.70
CA ILE A 195 22.42 -4.51 -10.51
C ILE A 195 22.60 -4.05 -11.96
N LYS A 196 22.73 -5.01 -12.87
CA LYS A 196 22.92 -4.79 -14.30
C LYS A 196 21.76 -5.35 -15.09
N VAL A 197 21.43 -4.73 -16.22
CA VAL A 197 20.44 -5.24 -17.17
C VAL A 197 21.18 -5.69 -18.43
N THR A 198 21.10 -6.98 -18.71
CA THR A 198 21.78 -7.62 -19.86
C THR A 198 20.82 -7.88 -21.01
N ARG A 199 19.51 -7.96 -20.73
CA ARG A 199 18.43 -8.13 -21.71
C ARG A 199 17.33 -7.10 -21.45
N PRO A 200 17.51 -5.85 -21.91
CA PRO A 200 16.55 -4.76 -21.71
C PRO A 200 15.29 -4.88 -22.58
N GLU A 201 15.25 -5.76 -23.58
CA GLU A 201 14.16 -5.82 -24.55
C GLU A 201 12.89 -6.44 -23.93
N ILE A 202 11.78 -5.69 -23.97
CA ILE A 202 10.49 -6.06 -23.36
C ILE A 202 9.47 -6.38 -24.46
N TYR A 203 9.42 -7.65 -24.87
CA TYR A 203 8.43 -8.15 -25.83
C TYR A 203 7.09 -8.48 -25.17
N TYR A 204 7.09 -8.75 -23.87
CA TYR A 204 5.90 -9.06 -23.09
C TYR A 204 5.88 -8.12 -21.87
N GLY A 205 4.81 -7.35 -21.72
CA GLY A 205 4.68 -6.27 -20.73
C GLY A 205 3.23 -5.98 -20.38
N GLU A 206 2.99 -4.97 -19.56
CA GLU A 206 1.65 -4.57 -19.11
C GLU A 206 0.83 -3.90 -20.21
N VAL A 207 1.51 -3.25 -21.17
CA VAL A 207 0.90 -2.70 -22.39
C VAL A 207 1.46 -3.38 -23.63
N ALA A 208 0.55 -3.82 -24.49
CA ALA A 208 0.92 -4.46 -25.75
C ALA A 208 -0.14 -4.21 -26.83
N ASN A 209 0.23 -4.44 -28.09
CA ASN A 209 -0.73 -4.62 -29.19
C ASN A 209 -1.18 -6.08 -29.32
N ASP A 210 -2.11 -6.30 -30.27
CA ASP A 210 -2.68 -7.62 -30.54
C ASP A 210 -1.63 -8.65 -31.01
N TYR A 211 -0.68 -8.22 -31.86
CA TYR A 211 0.38 -9.08 -32.38
C TYR A 211 1.56 -8.31 -32.97
N VAL A 212 2.73 -8.95 -33.04
CA VAL A 212 3.90 -8.51 -33.83
C VAL A 212 4.54 -9.71 -34.51
N PHE A 213 5.28 -9.46 -35.58
CA PHE A 213 6.14 -10.42 -36.26
C PHE A 213 7.59 -10.16 -35.90
N VAL A 214 8.30 -11.23 -35.59
CA VAL A 214 9.73 -11.21 -35.26
C VAL A 214 10.46 -12.21 -36.15
N LYS A 215 11.80 -12.08 -36.25
CA LYS A 215 12.61 -12.87 -37.21
C LYS A 215 12.11 -12.66 -38.65
N THR A 216 11.86 -11.42 -39.02
CA THR A 216 11.44 -10.99 -40.37
C THR A 216 12.64 -10.54 -41.19
N LYS A 217 12.43 -10.24 -42.49
CA LYS A 217 13.46 -9.58 -43.31
C LYS A 217 13.69 -8.13 -42.90
N SER A 218 12.62 -7.45 -42.48
CA SER A 218 12.73 -6.12 -41.86
C SER A 218 13.34 -6.26 -40.47
N GLN A 219 14.25 -5.35 -40.13
CA GLN A 219 14.84 -5.29 -38.80
C GLN A 219 13.91 -4.58 -37.82
N GLU A 220 14.00 -4.98 -36.55
CA GLU A 220 13.22 -4.43 -35.45
C GLU A 220 13.98 -3.22 -34.88
N LEU A 221 13.29 -2.12 -34.55
CA LEU A 221 13.90 -1.02 -33.82
C LEU A 221 14.23 -1.51 -32.41
N ASP A 222 15.51 -1.44 -32.03
CA ASP A 222 15.98 -1.77 -30.69
C ASP A 222 15.85 -0.55 -29.79
N TYR A 223 16.58 0.53 -30.13
CA TYR A 223 16.44 1.80 -29.45
C TYR A 223 16.92 2.99 -30.30
N PRO A 224 16.41 4.20 -30.04
CA PRO A 224 16.93 5.44 -30.61
C PRO A 224 18.28 5.81 -29.97
N ALA A 225 19.27 6.14 -30.80
CA ALA A 225 20.59 6.64 -30.41
C ALA A 225 20.82 8.03 -31.03
N GLY A 226 20.38 9.07 -30.33
CA GLY A 226 20.38 10.44 -30.87
C GLY A 226 19.44 10.55 -32.07
N ASP A 227 19.98 10.99 -33.21
CA ASP A 227 19.25 11.07 -34.49
C ASP A 227 19.28 9.77 -35.30
N GLN A 228 20.03 8.76 -34.83
CA GLN A 228 20.10 7.44 -35.45
C GLN A 228 19.26 6.43 -34.68
N ASN A 229 18.95 5.31 -35.34
CA ASN A 229 18.24 4.19 -34.76
C ASN A 229 19.16 2.96 -34.76
N VAL A 230 19.21 2.27 -33.62
CA VAL A 230 19.84 0.95 -33.50
C VAL A 230 18.77 -0.10 -33.74
N TYR A 231 19.11 -1.10 -34.54
CA TYR A 231 18.18 -2.17 -34.93
C TYR A 231 18.68 -3.52 -34.43
N THR A 232 17.74 -4.40 -34.14
CA THR A 232 17.99 -5.76 -33.68
C THR A 232 17.14 -6.76 -34.44
N ASN A 233 17.41 -8.04 -34.21
CA ASN A 233 16.55 -9.13 -34.63
C ASN A 233 16.31 -10.02 -33.41
N TYR A 234 15.05 -10.34 -33.15
CA TYR A 234 14.69 -11.20 -32.04
C TYR A 234 15.43 -12.55 -32.06
N GLN A 235 16.12 -12.87 -30.97
CA GLN A 235 16.91 -14.12 -30.85
C GLN A 235 16.16 -15.20 -30.07
N GLY A 236 15.06 -14.85 -29.39
CA GLY A 236 14.35 -15.75 -28.50
C GLY A 236 13.54 -16.86 -29.20
N SER A 237 12.89 -17.66 -28.36
CA SER A 237 12.06 -18.80 -28.74
C SER A 237 10.56 -18.50 -28.67
N GLY A 238 10.17 -17.29 -28.28
CA GLY A 238 8.77 -16.88 -28.10
C GLY A 238 7.93 -16.94 -29.38
N GLY A 239 6.62 -17.05 -29.18
CA GLY A 239 5.61 -17.02 -30.25
C GLY A 239 5.60 -18.22 -31.21
N VAL A 240 4.65 -18.16 -32.14
CA VAL A 240 4.32 -19.28 -33.04
C VAL A 240 5.04 -19.13 -34.38
N PRO A 241 5.85 -20.13 -34.81
CA PRO A 241 6.52 -20.11 -36.11
C PRO A 241 5.55 -20.11 -37.30
N ILE A 242 5.85 -19.33 -38.33
CA ILE A 242 5.05 -19.19 -39.56
C ILE A 242 5.70 -20.00 -40.67
N ARG A 243 5.74 -21.32 -40.47
CA ARG A 243 6.47 -22.24 -41.36
C ARG A 243 5.85 -22.42 -42.74
N SER A 244 4.57 -22.07 -42.92
CA SER A 244 3.81 -22.38 -44.13
C SER A 244 2.87 -21.24 -44.55
N PHE A 245 2.54 -21.22 -45.85
CA PHE A 245 1.55 -20.30 -46.42
C PHE A 245 0.17 -20.44 -45.76
N TRP A 246 -0.25 -21.67 -45.47
CA TRP A 246 -1.51 -21.93 -44.75
C TRP A 246 -1.56 -21.27 -43.36
N ARG A 247 -0.44 -21.24 -42.62
CA ARG A 247 -0.39 -20.52 -41.34
C ARG A 247 -0.53 -19.00 -41.54
N LYS A 248 0.08 -18.43 -42.59
CA LYS A 248 -0.14 -17.02 -42.95
C LYS A 248 -1.62 -16.76 -43.22
N LEU A 249 -2.29 -17.62 -44.00
CA LEU A 249 -3.71 -17.50 -44.31
C LEU A 249 -4.58 -17.52 -43.04
N LEU A 250 -4.32 -18.44 -42.10
CA LEU A 250 -5.05 -18.52 -40.83
C LEU A 250 -4.86 -17.28 -39.96
N PHE A 251 -3.64 -16.75 -39.85
CA PHE A 251 -3.39 -15.51 -39.11
C PHE A 251 -3.99 -14.29 -39.82
N SER A 252 -3.94 -14.24 -41.15
CA SER A 252 -4.64 -13.24 -41.96
C SER A 252 -6.14 -13.23 -41.68
N ALA A 253 -6.77 -14.41 -41.63
CA ALA A 253 -8.19 -14.53 -41.31
C ALA A 253 -8.47 -14.12 -39.86
N ARG A 254 -7.66 -14.58 -38.89
CA ARG A 254 -7.81 -14.25 -37.46
C ARG A 254 -7.76 -12.76 -37.18
N TYR A 255 -6.82 -12.05 -37.80
CA TYR A 255 -6.60 -10.62 -37.58
C TYR A 255 -7.26 -9.73 -38.65
N GLY A 256 -8.07 -10.33 -39.54
CA GLY A 256 -8.84 -9.59 -40.55
C GLY A 256 -8.00 -8.77 -41.52
N THR A 257 -6.78 -9.21 -41.87
CA THR A 257 -5.87 -8.44 -42.73
C THR A 257 -5.15 -9.30 -43.77
N LEU A 258 -5.21 -8.87 -45.03
CA LEU A 258 -4.48 -9.49 -46.13
C LEU A 258 -2.98 -9.15 -46.14
N ARG A 259 -2.55 -8.14 -45.35
CA ARG A 259 -1.14 -7.71 -45.28
C ARG A 259 -0.22 -8.84 -44.78
N ILE A 260 -0.68 -9.67 -43.85
CA ILE A 260 0.06 -10.86 -43.36
C ILE A 260 0.33 -11.87 -44.49
N LEU A 261 -0.67 -12.11 -45.34
CA LEU A 261 -0.59 -13.10 -46.42
C LEU A 261 0.40 -12.69 -47.51
N PHE A 262 0.35 -11.42 -47.91
CA PHE A 262 1.12 -10.88 -49.05
C PHE A 262 2.42 -10.19 -48.67
N SER A 263 2.75 -10.03 -47.38
CA SER A 263 4.03 -9.46 -46.96
C SER A 263 5.20 -10.41 -47.27
N ASN A 264 6.19 -9.88 -47.98
CA ASN A 264 7.44 -10.54 -48.34
C ASN A 264 8.47 -10.55 -47.19
N ASP A 265 8.24 -9.74 -46.15
CA ASP A 265 9.09 -9.65 -44.97
C ASP A 265 8.87 -10.82 -44.00
N ILE A 266 7.66 -11.39 -44.00
CA ILE A 266 7.34 -12.59 -43.24
C ILE A 266 7.86 -13.82 -44.00
N THR A 267 8.84 -14.49 -43.43
CA THR A 267 9.48 -15.70 -43.98
C THR A 267 9.06 -16.95 -43.21
N ARG A 268 9.64 -18.11 -43.56
CA ARG A 268 9.42 -19.37 -42.84
C ARG A 268 10.09 -19.40 -41.45
N GLU A 269 11.05 -18.51 -41.22
CA GLU A 269 11.75 -18.35 -39.94
C GLU A 269 11.00 -17.39 -39.00
N SER A 270 10.15 -16.54 -39.56
CA SER A 270 9.37 -15.56 -38.82
C SER A 270 8.42 -16.23 -37.83
N ARG A 271 8.20 -15.52 -36.72
CA ARG A 271 7.29 -15.95 -35.65
C ARG A 271 6.32 -14.82 -35.37
N ILE A 272 5.08 -15.18 -35.08
CA ILE A 272 4.09 -14.21 -34.60
C ILE A 272 4.03 -14.29 -33.07
N LEU A 273 4.22 -13.16 -32.42
CA LEU A 273 4.02 -12.97 -30.99
C LEU A 273 2.63 -12.35 -30.80
N TYR A 274 1.80 -12.94 -29.93
CA TYR A 274 0.45 -12.47 -29.61
C TYR A 274 0.08 -12.88 -28.19
N HIS A 275 -1.00 -12.29 -27.64
CA HIS A 275 -1.31 -12.36 -26.19
C HIS A 275 -0.06 -11.98 -25.37
N ARG A 276 0.44 -10.79 -25.69
CA ARG A 276 1.71 -10.26 -25.17
C ARG A 276 1.52 -9.52 -23.84
N GLN A 277 0.32 -9.01 -23.61
CA GLN A 277 -0.05 -8.41 -22.35
C GLN A 277 -0.01 -9.46 -21.23
N ILE A 278 0.74 -9.20 -20.15
CA ILE A 278 0.97 -10.17 -19.07
C ILE A 278 -0.35 -10.72 -18.51
N GLN A 279 -1.27 -9.82 -18.15
CA GLN A 279 -2.56 -10.16 -17.57
C GLN A 279 -3.43 -11.02 -18.49
N GLU A 280 -3.49 -10.68 -19.78
CA GLU A 280 -4.24 -11.46 -20.77
C GLU A 280 -3.64 -12.86 -20.91
N ARG A 281 -2.31 -12.93 -20.98
CA ARG A 281 -1.57 -14.16 -21.19
C ARG A 281 -1.76 -15.17 -20.06
N VAL A 282 -1.57 -14.76 -18.81
CA VAL A 282 -1.70 -15.66 -17.66
C VAL A 282 -3.15 -16.15 -17.50
N LYS A 283 -4.14 -15.27 -17.72
CA LYS A 283 -5.58 -15.63 -17.72
C LYS A 283 -5.94 -16.58 -18.85
N LYS A 284 -5.29 -16.47 -20.02
CA LYS A 284 -5.53 -17.38 -21.14
C LYS A 284 -5.00 -18.79 -20.86
N ILE A 285 -3.87 -18.89 -20.16
CA ILE A 285 -3.25 -20.18 -19.82
C ILE A 285 -3.97 -20.84 -18.64
N ALA A 286 -4.35 -20.08 -17.62
CA ALA A 286 -4.98 -20.57 -16.40
C ALA A 286 -6.29 -19.82 -16.07
N PRO A 287 -7.37 -19.97 -16.88
CA PRO A 287 -8.60 -19.16 -16.73
C PRO A 287 -9.37 -19.43 -15.44
N PHE A 288 -9.06 -20.52 -14.75
CA PHE A 288 -9.66 -20.92 -13.48
C PHE A 288 -8.95 -20.32 -12.25
N ILE A 289 -7.85 -19.60 -12.45
CA ILE A 289 -7.15 -18.83 -11.42
C ILE A 289 -7.53 -17.36 -11.57
N THR A 290 -7.89 -16.73 -10.45
CA THR A 290 -8.12 -15.28 -10.41
C THR A 290 -6.78 -14.60 -10.20
N PHE A 291 -6.25 -13.90 -11.20
CA PHE A 291 -4.97 -13.20 -11.06
C PHE A 291 -5.13 -11.83 -10.42
N ASP A 292 -4.10 -11.43 -9.68
CA ASP A 292 -3.90 -10.06 -9.20
C ASP A 292 -3.91 -9.09 -10.37
N ARG A 293 -4.30 -7.84 -10.11
CA ARG A 293 -4.42 -6.80 -11.13
C ARG A 293 -3.06 -6.23 -11.49
N ASP A 294 -2.14 -6.24 -10.53
CA ASP A 294 -0.84 -5.64 -10.62
C ASP A 294 0.23 -6.74 -10.83
N ALA A 295 1.00 -6.60 -11.91
CA ALA A 295 2.06 -7.52 -12.27
C ALA A 295 3.39 -6.80 -12.07
N TYR A 296 4.28 -7.35 -11.26
CA TYR A 296 5.47 -6.61 -10.86
C TYR A 296 6.75 -7.07 -11.53
N LEU A 297 7.58 -6.12 -11.91
CA LEU A 297 8.85 -6.38 -12.57
C LEU A 297 9.94 -6.76 -11.56
N VAL A 298 10.78 -7.71 -11.95
CA VAL A 298 11.97 -8.15 -11.22
C VAL A 298 13.17 -8.17 -12.17
N ILE A 299 14.30 -7.65 -11.69
CA ILE A 299 15.59 -7.74 -12.38
C ILE A 299 16.34 -8.92 -11.76
N ALA A 300 16.37 -10.05 -12.46
CA ALA A 300 17.14 -11.22 -12.02
C ALA A 300 18.64 -10.89 -11.94
N GLN A 301 19.41 -11.62 -11.13
CA GLN A 301 20.85 -11.38 -10.96
C GLN A 301 21.64 -11.43 -12.27
N GLY A 302 21.21 -12.27 -13.23
CA GLY A 302 21.78 -12.33 -14.59
C GLY A 302 21.44 -11.14 -15.49
N GLY A 303 20.66 -10.17 -15.00
CA GLY A 303 20.22 -8.96 -15.71
C GLY A 303 19.06 -9.15 -16.68
N ARG A 304 18.32 -10.26 -16.54
CA ARG A 304 17.10 -10.52 -17.31
C ARG A 304 15.88 -10.00 -16.55
N LEU A 305 14.87 -9.58 -17.31
CA LEU A 305 13.64 -9.02 -16.78
C LEU A 305 12.53 -10.09 -16.72
N PHE A 306 11.89 -10.21 -15.56
CA PHE A 306 10.77 -11.11 -15.34
C PHE A 306 9.61 -10.36 -14.69
N TRP A 307 8.39 -10.69 -15.08
CA TRP A 307 7.19 -10.27 -14.41
C TRP A 307 6.73 -11.37 -13.45
N ILE A 308 6.31 -10.99 -12.25
CA ILE A 308 5.65 -11.90 -11.31
C ILE A 308 4.21 -11.44 -11.12
N VAL A 309 3.27 -12.38 -11.19
CA VAL A 309 1.84 -12.13 -10.96
C VAL A 309 1.32 -13.09 -9.91
N ASP A 310 0.65 -12.54 -8.89
CA ASP A 310 -0.04 -13.33 -7.89
C ASP A 310 -1.32 -13.96 -8.44
N GLY A 311 -1.58 -15.20 -8.06
CA GLY A 311 -2.71 -16.00 -8.51
C GLY A 311 -3.52 -16.57 -7.35
N TYR A 312 -4.82 -16.30 -7.37
CA TYR A 312 -5.76 -16.65 -6.33
C TYR A 312 -6.69 -17.79 -6.74
N THR A 313 -6.87 -18.77 -5.84
CA THR A 313 -8.04 -19.64 -5.88
C THR A 313 -9.16 -19.01 -5.08
N THR A 314 -10.35 -18.92 -5.68
CA THR A 314 -11.53 -18.30 -5.09
C THR A 314 -12.74 -19.22 -5.24
N THR A 315 -13.72 -19.11 -4.34
CA THR A 315 -15.03 -19.77 -4.48
C THR A 315 -16.09 -19.02 -3.69
N GLU A 316 -17.35 -19.15 -4.11
CA GLU A 316 -18.54 -18.65 -3.41
C GLU A 316 -19.22 -19.73 -2.55
N ARG A 317 -18.65 -20.96 -2.54
CA ARG A 317 -19.29 -22.15 -1.97
C ARG A 317 -18.66 -22.62 -0.66
N TYR A 318 -17.86 -21.78 -0.01
CA TYR A 318 -17.31 -22.13 1.30
C TYR A 318 -18.42 -22.03 2.37
N PRO A 319 -18.68 -23.06 3.17
CA PRO A 319 -19.82 -23.05 4.08
C PRO A 319 -19.63 -22.01 5.20
N TYR A 320 -20.72 -21.34 5.60
CA TYR A 320 -20.81 -20.35 6.70
C TYR A 320 -19.92 -19.10 6.59
N SER A 321 -19.03 -19.00 5.61
CA SER A 321 -18.12 -17.87 5.44
C SER A 321 -18.82 -16.65 4.85
N GLU A 322 -18.49 -15.47 5.39
CA GLU A 322 -18.93 -14.18 4.90
C GLU A 322 -18.50 -13.93 3.44
N PRO A 323 -19.41 -13.60 2.52
CA PRO A 323 -19.05 -13.31 1.14
C PRO A 323 -18.46 -11.91 0.98
N THR A 324 -17.37 -11.82 0.22
CA THR A 324 -16.83 -10.57 -0.32
C THR A 324 -17.31 -10.36 -1.75
N ARG A 325 -17.83 -9.18 -2.04
CA ARG A 325 -18.33 -8.81 -3.37
C ARG A 325 -17.28 -9.09 -4.47
N ARG A 326 -17.68 -9.78 -5.54
CA ARG A 326 -16.87 -10.17 -6.72
C ARG A 326 -15.74 -11.19 -6.47
N LEU A 327 -15.44 -11.56 -5.22
CA LEU A 327 -14.41 -12.55 -4.89
C LEU A 327 -14.98 -13.85 -4.33
N GLY A 328 -16.22 -13.83 -3.84
CA GLY A 328 -16.84 -14.94 -3.14
C GLY A 328 -16.45 -14.97 -1.67
N ASN A 329 -16.54 -16.13 -1.04
CA ASN A 329 -16.38 -16.29 0.40
C ASN A 329 -15.17 -17.15 0.79
N TYR A 330 -14.20 -17.29 -0.12
CA TYR A 330 -12.92 -17.97 0.08
C TYR A 330 -11.86 -17.38 -0.85
N ILE A 331 -10.65 -17.19 -0.33
CA ILE A 331 -9.51 -16.75 -1.14
C ILE A 331 -8.18 -17.27 -0.57
N ARG A 332 -7.30 -17.74 -1.45
CA ARG A 332 -5.93 -18.14 -1.14
C ARG A 332 -4.97 -17.67 -2.22
N ASN A 333 -3.81 -17.15 -1.83
CA ASN A 333 -2.70 -16.89 -2.74
C ASN A 333 -1.96 -18.20 -3.05
N SER A 334 -2.53 -18.97 -3.96
CA SER A 334 -2.11 -20.35 -4.22
C SER A 334 -1.03 -20.45 -5.29
N VAL A 335 -0.88 -19.45 -6.16
CA VAL A 335 0.00 -19.51 -7.33
C VAL A 335 0.81 -18.23 -7.49
N LYS A 336 2.07 -18.35 -7.92
CA LYS A 336 2.90 -17.29 -8.50
C LYS A 336 3.13 -17.60 -9.97
N ALA A 337 2.72 -16.73 -10.88
CA ALA A 337 3.06 -16.84 -12.29
C ALA A 337 4.31 -16.00 -12.57
N VAL A 338 5.36 -16.60 -13.13
CA VAL A 338 6.55 -15.89 -13.58
C VAL A 338 6.53 -15.84 -15.10
N VAL A 339 6.60 -14.63 -15.67
CA VAL A 339 6.61 -14.40 -17.12
C VAL A 339 7.91 -13.76 -17.54
N ASP A 340 8.61 -14.39 -18.48
CA ASP A 340 9.84 -13.85 -19.07
C ASP A 340 9.49 -12.68 -20.01
N ALA A 341 10.00 -11.47 -19.72
CA ALA A 341 9.66 -10.27 -20.50
C ALA A 341 10.17 -10.34 -21.95
N TYR A 342 11.17 -11.18 -22.24
CA TYR A 342 11.76 -11.31 -23.57
C TYR A 342 11.06 -12.37 -24.43
N ASN A 343 10.76 -13.55 -23.88
CA ASN A 343 10.19 -14.66 -24.66
C ASN A 343 8.75 -15.04 -24.31
N GLY A 344 8.21 -14.50 -23.22
CA GLY A 344 6.84 -14.74 -22.78
C GLY A 344 6.60 -16.16 -22.30
N SER A 345 7.62 -16.95 -21.98
CA SER A 345 7.42 -18.21 -21.26
C SER A 345 6.79 -17.91 -19.91
N VAL A 346 5.84 -18.75 -19.51
CA VAL A 346 5.09 -18.62 -18.25
C VAL A 346 5.32 -19.88 -17.44
N VAL A 347 5.74 -19.73 -16.19
CA VAL A 347 5.88 -20.84 -15.24
C VAL A 347 5.03 -20.53 -14.01
N PHE A 348 4.19 -21.48 -13.60
CA PHE A 348 3.36 -21.34 -12.41
C PHE A 348 3.98 -22.10 -11.23
N TYR A 349 4.14 -21.42 -10.10
CA TYR A 349 4.66 -21.98 -8.86
C TYR A 349 3.60 -21.99 -7.77
N LEU A 350 3.51 -23.06 -6.98
CA LEU A 350 2.55 -23.20 -5.88
C LEU A 350 3.05 -22.49 -4.62
N SER A 351 2.40 -21.42 -4.19
CA SER A 351 2.70 -20.74 -2.92
C SER A 351 1.89 -21.24 -1.72
N ALA A 352 0.78 -21.94 -1.95
CA ALA A 352 -0.03 -22.58 -0.90
C ALA A 352 -0.36 -24.03 -1.29
N PRO A 353 0.61 -24.96 -1.19
CA PRO A 353 0.41 -26.35 -1.62
C PRO A 353 -0.67 -27.09 -0.79
N GLU A 354 -1.03 -26.57 0.38
CA GLU A 354 -2.09 -27.10 1.24
C GLU A 354 -3.52 -26.70 0.81
N ASP A 355 -3.67 -25.77 -0.13
CA ASP A 355 -4.99 -25.31 -0.58
C ASP A 355 -5.73 -26.42 -1.37
N PRO A 356 -6.92 -26.86 -0.91
CA PRO A 356 -7.66 -27.94 -1.58
C PRO A 356 -8.05 -27.61 -3.03
N LEU A 357 -8.32 -26.34 -3.35
CA LEU A 357 -8.71 -25.94 -4.70
C LEU A 357 -7.53 -26.09 -5.67
N ILE A 358 -6.35 -25.58 -5.30
CA ILE A 358 -5.17 -25.73 -6.16
C ILE A 358 -4.71 -27.18 -6.26
N GLN A 359 -4.87 -28.00 -5.22
CA GLN A 359 -4.60 -29.44 -5.30
C GLN A 359 -5.52 -30.15 -6.31
N ALA A 360 -6.80 -29.77 -6.37
CA ALA A 360 -7.73 -30.32 -7.36
C ALA A 360 -7.32 -29.93 -8.79
N TYR A 361 -6.97 -28.66 -9.01
CA TYR A 361 -6.48 -28.21 -10.32
C TYR A 361 -5.14 -28.83 -10.70
N GLY A 362 -4.22 -29.00 -9.75
CA GLY A 362 -2.94 -29.68 -9.97
C GLY A 362 -3.09 -31.14 -10.39
N LYS A 363 -4.12 -31.84 -9.89
CA LYS A 363 -4.49 -33.19 -10.34
C LYS A 363 -5.13 -33.18 -11.72
N ALA A 364 -5.98 -32.18 -12.02
CA ALA A 364 -6.65 -32.05 -13.32
C ALA A 364 -5.69 -31.68 -14.47
N PHE A 365 -4.62 -30.94 -14.17
CA PHE A 365 -3.62 -30.48 -15.15
C PHE A 365 -2.19 -30.87 -14.72
N PRO A 366 -1.80 -32.16 -14.87
CA PRO A 366 -0.46 -32.61 -14.48
C PRO A 366 0.65 -31.83 -15.20
N GLY A 367 1.66 -31.42 -14.44
CA GLY A 367 2.84 -30.70 -14.96
C GLY A 367 2.65 -29.19 -15.16
N MET A 368 1.45 -28.64 -14.92
CA MET A 368 1.19 -27.20 -15.05
C MET A 368 1.82 -26.38 -13.91
N PHE A 369 1.83 -26.93 -12.70
CA PHE A 369 2.29 -26.24 -11.49
C PHE A 369 3.56 -26.87 -10.94
N HIS A 370 4.50 -26.02 -10.51
CA HIS A 370 5.76 -26.43 -9.90
C HIS A 370 5.79 -26.04 -8.41
N PRO A 371 6.49 -26.79 -7.54
CA PRO A 371 6.75 -26.35 -6.17
C PRO A 371 7.51 -25.03 -6.13
N LEU A 372 7.24 -24.17 -5.14
CA LEU A 372 7.90 -22.86 -4.99
C LEU A 372 9.42 -22.97 -4.86
N GLU A 373 9.89 -24.07 -4.29
CA GLU A 373 11.31 -24.38 -4.11
C GLU A 373 12.03 -24.58 -5.44
N LYS A 374 11.31 -24.93 -6.52
CA LYS A 374 11.86 -25.01 -7.88
C LYS A 374 11.99 -23.64 -8.55
N MET A 375 11.46 -22.58 -7.96
CA MET A 375 11.67 -21.23 -8.45
C MET A 375 13.18 -20.90 -8.38
N PRO A 376 13.76 -20.29 -9.43
CA PRO A 376 15.15 -19.85 -9.42
C PRO A 376 15.51 -19.05 -8.16
N GLU A 377 16.70 -19.30 -7.60
CA GLU A 377 17.14 -18.68 -6.34
C GLU A 377 17.31 -17.16 -6.45
N ASP A 378 17.47 -16.65 -7.65
CA ASP A 378 17.55 -15.21 -7.94
C ASP A 378 16.18 -14.55 -8.09
N LEU A 379 15.08 -15.31 -8.21
CA LEU A 379 13.70 -14.77 -8.27
C LEU A 379 12.94 -14.97 -6.95
N ARG A 380 13.22 -16.05 -6.23
CA ARG A 380 12.53 -16.39 -4.97
C ARG A 380 12.60 -15.28 -3.91
N PRO A 381 13.74 -14.57 -3.72
CA PRO A 381 13.82 -13.43 -2.81
C PRO A 381 12.99 -12.22 -3.25
N HIS A 382 12.44 -12.21 -4.47
CA HIS A 382 11.61 -11.13 -4.98
C HIS A 382 10.11 -11.38 -4.80
N ILE A 383 9.70 -12.54 -4.27
CA ILE A 383 8.29 -12.80 -3.96
C ILE A 383 7.80 -11.83 -2.88
N ARG A 384 6.67 -11.14 -3.12
CA ARG A 384 6.05 -10.24 -2.12
C ARG A 384 4.70 -10.78 -1.65
N TYR A 385 4.24 -10.34 -0.47
CA TYR A 385 2.88 -10.63 -0.03
C TYR A 385 1.90 -9.69 -0.76
N PRO A 386 0.83 -10.19 -1.40
CA PRO A 386 0.07 -9.36 -2.34
C PRO A 386 -0.79 -8.32 -1.66
N GLN A 387 -0.82 -7.13 -2.24
CA GLN A 387 -1.58 -6.01 -1.71
C GLN A 387 -3.10 -6.21 -1.80
N ASP A 388 -3.63 -6.75 -2.90
CA ASP A 388 -5.07 -6.99 -3.05
C ASP A 388 -5.59 -8.04 -2.05
N LEU A 389 -4.88 -9.17 -1.90
CA LEU A 389 -5.24 -10.18 -0.90
C LEU A 389 -5.19 -9.59 0.51
N PHE A 390 -4.11 -8.87 0.83
CA PHE A 390 -3.94 -8.27 2.16
C PHE A 390 -5.03 -7.24 2.46
N ALA A 391 -5.43 -6.41 1.50
CA ALA A 391 -6.53 -5.46 1.65
C ALA A 391 -7.87 -6.17 1.91
N VAL A 392 -8.14 -7.29 1.23
CA VAL A 392 -9.32 -8.12 1.50
C VAL A 392 -9.26 -8.71 2.91
N GLN A 393 -8.13 -9.32 3.27
CA GLN A 393 -7.94 -9.88 4.61
C GLN A 393 -8.09 -8.83 5.71
N ALA A 394 -7.53 -7.64 5.52
CA ALA A 394 -7.65 -6.54 6.46
C ALA A 394 -9.10 -6.08 6.66
N ARG A 395 -9.88 -5.98 5.58
CA ARG A 395 -11.31 -5.63 5.65
C ARG A 395 -12.12 -6.67 6.42
N ILE A 396 -11.88 -7.96 6.17
CA ILE A 396 -12.58 -9.03 6.90
C ILE A 396 -12.09 -9.08 8.36
N TYR A 397 -10.79 -8.96 8.60
CA TYR A 397 -10.18 -8.92 9.93
C TYR A 397 -10.76 -7.81 10.81
N ALA A 398 -11.12 -6.66 10.21
CA ALA A 398 -11.70 -5.54 10.94
C ALA A 398 -12.96 -5.90 11.76
N THR A 399 -13.67 -6.96 11.36
CA THR A 399 -14.79 -7.54 12.12
C THR A 399 -14.42 -8.90 12.74
N TYR A 400 -13.79 -9.79 11.97
CA TYR A 400 -13.56 -11.19 12.34
C TYR A 400 -12.33 -11.44 13.22
N HIS A 401 -11.65 -10.40 13.71
CA HIS A 401 -10.69 -10.52 14.81
C HIS A 401 -11.40 -10.82 16.15
N MET A 402 -12.66 -10.41 16.30
CA MET A 402 -13.51 -10.75 17.45
C MET A 402 -13.90 -12.22 17.36
N GLN A 403 -13.38 -13.04 18.28
CA GLN A 403 -13.63 -14.48 18.31
C GLN A 403 -14.74 -14.88 19.28
N ASP A 404 -15.00 -14.06 20.29
CA ASP A 404 -16.11 -14.30 21.22
C ASP A 404 -17.46 -13.97 20.54
N PRO A 405 -18.43 -14.91 20.51
CA PRO A 405 -19.70 -14.71 19.82
C PRO A 405 -20.53 -13.55 20.37
N GLN A 406 -20.46 -13.27 21.67
CA GLN A 406 -21.24 -12.20 22.29
C GLN A 406 -20.65 -10.84 21.91
N VAL A 407 -19.33 -10.69 21.99
CA VAL A 407 -18.60 -9.49 21.53
C VAL A 407 -18.84 -9.26 20.03
N PHE A 408 -18.81 -10.32 19.22
CA PHE A 408 -19.04 -10.24 17.78
C PHE A 408 -20.48 -9.81 17.44
N TYR A 409 -21.48 -10.42 18.10
CA TYR A 409 -22.90 -10.10 17.92
C TYR A 409 -23.18 -8.63 18.25
N ASN A 410 -22.63 -8.15 19.36
CA ASN A 410 -22.76 -6.78 19.82
C ASN A 410 -21.88 -5.78 19.06
N LYS A 411 -20.92 -6.26 18.25
CA LYS A 411 -19.97 -5.45 17.48
C LYS A 411 -19.14 -4.48 18.34
N GLU A 412 -18.71 -4.94 19.52
CA GLU A 412 -18.15 -4.07 20.57
C GLU A 412 -16.74 -3.53 20.24
N ASP A 413 -15.92 -4.26 19.48
CA ASP A 413 -14.54 -3.90 19.13
C ASP A 413 -14.34 -3.76 17.62
N LEU A 414 -15.33 -3.23 16.88
CA LEU A 414 -15.19 -3.04 15.44
C LEU A 414 -14.02 -2.13 15.09
N LEU A 415 -13.18 -2.60 14.17
CA LEU A 415 -12.13 -1.81 13.55
C LEU A 415 -12.59 -1.23 12.21
N SER A 416 -11.86 -0.23 11.75
CA SER A 416 -11.98 0.39 10.42
C SER A 416 -10.60 0.71 9.88
N ILE A 417 -10.46 0.64 8.56
CA ILE A 417 -9.27 1.14 7.88
C ILE A 417 -9.35 2.68 7.90
N PRO A 418 -8.28 3.39 8.32
CA PRO A 418 -8.25 4.84 8.31
C PRO A 418 -8.56 5.40 6.93
N ARG A 419 -9.36 6.47 6.88
CA ARG A 419 -9.65 7.19 5.65
C ARG A 419 -8.80 8.44 5.54
N LYS A 420 -8.30 8.70 4.34
CA LYS A 420 -7.61 9.94 3.97
C LYS A 420 -8.51 10.75 3.04
N SER A 421 -8.63 12.05 3.30
CA SER A 421 -9.24 12.98 2.35
C SER A 421 -8.22 13.32 1.27
N GLN A 422 -8.51 12.96 0.03
CA GLN A 422 -7.71 13.30 -1.14
C GLN A 422 -8.61 13.96 -2.18
N ASN A 423 -8.32 15.23 -2.53
CA ASN A 423 -9.12 16.03 -3.47
C ASN A 423 -10.62 16.10 -3.11
N GLY A 424 -10.94 16.17 -1.81
CA GLY A 424 -12.32 16.21 -1.31
C GLY A 424 -13.05 14.86 -1.30
N GLN A 425 -12.41 13.77 -1.73
CA GLN A 425 -12.94 12.41 -1.60
C GLN A 425 -12.24 11.69 -0.45
N GLU A 426 -13.00 11.10 0.46
CA GLU A 426 -12.45 10.16 1.44
C GLU A 426 -12.17 8.81 0.77
N ARG A 427 -10.94 8.32 0.91
CA ARG A 427 -10.53 6.98 0.47
C ARG A 427 -9.89 6.24 1.62
N ASP A 428 -10.14 4.94 1.69
CA ASP A 428 -9.45 4.06 2.63
C ASP A 428 -7.94 4.10 2.33
N MET A 429 -7.13 4.04 3.38
CA MET A 429 -5.69 3.92 3.27
C MET A 429 -5.32 2.60 2.58
N GLU A 430 -4.41 2.66 1.63
CA GLU A 430 -3.88 1.48 0.95
C GLU A 430 -2.74 0.86 1.77
N PRO A 431 -2.59 -0.47 1.76
CA PRO A 431 -1.43 -1.11 2.36
C PRO A 431 -0.13 -0.66 1.69
N TYR A 432 0.95 -0.53 2.45
CA TYR A 432 2.23 -0.06 1.92
C TYR A 432 3.38 -0.96 2.36
N TYR A 433 4.31 -1.18 1.43
CA TYR A 433 5.53 -1.93 1.70
C TYR A 433 6.58 -1.07 2.40
N THR A 434 7.24 -1.66 3.38
CA THR A 434 8.40 -1.05 4.06
C THR A 434 9.37 -2.13 4.50
N ILE A 435 10.66 -1.79 4.56
CA ILE A 435 11.66 -2.61 5.24
C ILE A 435 11.77 -2.12 6.67
N MET A 436 11.45 -2.99 7.62
CA MET A 436 11.56 -2.67 9.04
C MET A 436 11.91 -3.90 9.88
N ARG A 437 12.44 -3.65 11.07
CA ARG A 437 12.59 -4.69 12.09
C ARG A 437 11.31 -4.80 12.89
N LEU A 438 10.60 -5.93 12.73
CA LEU A 438 9.39 -6.20 13.49
C LEU A 438 9.68 -6.29 15.01
N PRO A 439 8.74 -5.89 15.88
CA PRO A 439 8.93 -5.98 17.32
C PRO A 439 9.29 -7.40 17.78
N GLY A 440 10.41 -7.52 18.51
CA GLY A 440 10.94 -8.80 19.00
C GLY A 440 11.80 -9.59 18.01
N GLU A 441 11.88 -9.15 16.74
CA GLU A 441 12.73 -9.77 15.72
C GLU A 441 14.13 -9.13 15.71
N LYS A 442 15.13 -9.89 15.25
CA LYS A 442 16.53 -9.43 15.23
C LYS A 442 16.97 -8.81 13.90
N LYS A 443 16.25 -9.11 12.82
CA LYS A 443 16.57 -8.67 11.45
C LYS A 443 15.42 -7.90 10.85
N GLU A 444 15.75 -7.00 9.94
CA GLU A 444 14.80 -6.29 9.11
C GLU A 444 14.20 -7.23 8.07
N GLU A 445 12.93 -6.99 7.77
CA GLU A 445 12.20 -7.72 6.73
C GLU A 445 11.37 -6.76 5.89
N PHE A 446 11.16 -7.16 4.65
CA PHE A 446 10.18 -6.54 3.77
C PHE A 446 8.78 -6.96 4.19
N VAL A 447 8.00 -5.99 4.65
CA VAL A 447 6.66 -6.22 5.19
C VAL A 447 5.64 -5.31 4.51
N LEU A 448 4.41 -5.80 4.39
CA LEU A 448 3.26 -5.01 3.98
C LEU A 448 2.47 -4.62 5.23
N LEU A 449 2.19 -3.33 5.41
CA LEU A 449 1.57 -2.79 6.62
C LEU A 449 0.23 -2.11 6.34
N LEU A 450 -0.70 -2.20 7.30
CA LEU A 450 -1.90 -1.37 7.32
C LEU A 450 -2.38 -1.08 8.76
N PRO A 451 -2.63 0.19 9.12
CA PRO A 451 -3.25 0.58 10.39
C PRO A 451 -4.74 0.32 10.48
N PHE A 452 -5.21 0.18 11.72
CA PHE A 452 -6.62 0.15 12.09
C PHE A 452 -6.93 1.21 13.14
N THR A 453 -8.09 1.84 12.99
CA THR A 453 -8.74 2.66 14.02
C THR A 453 -10.03 1.96 14.47
N PRO A 454 -10.57 2.23 15.66
CA PRO A 454 -11.91 1.80 15.99
C PRO A 454 -12.93 2.45 15.07
N ASN A 455 -14.04 1.75 14.79
CA ASN A 455 -15.11 2.29 13.96
C ASN A 455 -15.62 3.64 14.51
N LYS A 456 -15.75 4.63 13.62
CA LYS A 456 -16.15 6.02 13.94
C LYS A 456 -15.16 6.78 14.85
N LYS A 457 -13.94 6.30 15.05
CA LYS A 457 -12.88 7.01 15.75
C LYS A 457 -11.63 7.12 14.89
N ASP A 458 -10.80 8.11 15.21
CA ASP A 458 -9.60 8.43 14.45
C ASP A 458 -8.30 8.04 15.17
N ASN A 459 -8.36 7.54 16.40
CA ASN A 459 -7.20 7.06 17.16
C ASN A 459 -6.83 5.62 16.74
N MET A 460 -5.54 5.30 16.67
CA MET A 460 -5.11 3.96 16.29
C MET A 460 -5.43 2.93 17.37
N ARG A 461 -5.72 1.70 16.91
CA ARG A 461 -6.05 0.56 17.76
C ARG A 461 -5.14 -0.64 17.50
N ALA A 462 -4.72 -0.84 16.26
CA ALA A 462 -3.87 -1.94 15.88
C ALA A 462 -3.15 -1.68 14.55
N TRP A 463 -2.16 -2.53 14.25
CA TRP A 463 -1.61 -2.73 12.91
C TRP A 463 -1.77 -4.16 12.48
N LEU A 464 -1.92 -4.37 11.18
CA LEU A 464 -1.69 -5.67 10.55
C LEU A 464 -0.42 -5.58 9.70
N ALA A 465 0.41 -6.61 9.79
CA ALA A 465 1.64 -6.75 9.05
C ALA A 465 1.68 -8.11 8.33
N ALA A 466 2.06 -8.14 7.06
CA ALA A 466 2.36 -9.37 6.32
C ALA A 466 3.85 -9.45 6.00
N ARG A 467 4.48 -10.58 6.33
CA ARG A 467 5.90 -10.83 6.08
C ARG A 467 6.10 -11.34 4.64
N SER A 468 7.00 -10.70 3.90
CA SER A 468 7.31 -11.08 2.50
C SER A 468 8.61 -11.88 2.36
N ASP A 469 9.47 -11.90 3.37
CA ASP A 469 10.79 -12.52 3.26
C ASP A 469 10.83 -13.96 3.81
N PRO A 470 11.54 -14.90 3.15
CA PRO A 470 11.83 -16.22 3.71
C PRO A 470 12.66 -16.12 5.01
N PRO A 471 12.47 -17.03 5.99
CA PRO A 471 11.55 -18.17 6.01
C PRO A 471 10.12 -17.83 6.46
N HIS A 472 9.81 -16.54 6.66
CA HIS A 472 8.56 -16.09 7.28
C HIS A 472 7.49 -15.65 6.28
N TYR A 473 7.75 -15.80 4.98
CA TYR A 473 6.82 -15.47 3.90
C TYR A 473 5.40 -15.98 4.19
N GLY A 474 4.42 -15.09 4.07
CA GLY A 474 3.00 -15.42 4.23
C GLY A 474 2.49 -15.38 5.67
N LYS A 475 3.34 -15.14 6.67
CA LYS A 475 2.90 -14.95 8.05
C LYS A 475 2.33 -13.56 8.25
N LEU A 476 1.17 -13.51 8.91
CA LEU A 476 0.46 -12.29 9.27
C LEU A 476 0.56 -12.06 10.78
N ILE A 477 0.85 -10.83 11.18
CA ILE A 477 0.97 -10.42 12.59
C ILE A 477 0.07 -9.22 12.81
N ALA A 478 -0.81 -9.30 13.81
CA ALA A 478 -1.56 -8.18 14.32
C ALA A 478 -0.84 -7.60 15.56
N LEU A 479 -0.53 -6.30 15.53
CA LEU A 479 0.05 -5.58 16.65
C LEU A 479 -1.05 -4.77 17.32
N ASP A 480 -1.51 -5.22 18.49
CA ASP A 480 -2.63 -4.62 19.21
C ASP A 480 -2.12 -3.56 20.19
N PHE A 481 -2.71 -2.36 20.17
CA PHE A 481 -2.32 -1.27 21.06
C PHE A 481 -3.09 -1.34 22.39
N PRO A 482 -2.67 -0.62 23.46
CA PRO A 482 -3.42 -0.59 24.70
C PRO A 482 -4.77 0.13 24.56
N LYS A 483 -5.88 -0.46 25.05
CA LYS A 483 -7.22 0.18 25.04
C LYS A 483 -7.30 1.45 25.90
N ALA A 484 -6.47 1.53 26.95
CA ALA A 484 -6.48 2.63 27.92
C ALA A 484 -5.65 3.85 27.49
N LYS A 485 -4.88 3.75 26.40
CA LYS A 485 -4.01 4.82 25.91
C LYS A 485 -4.58 5.43 24.63
N LEU A 486 -4.49 6.75 24.50
CA LEU A 486 -4.73 7.43 23.23
C LEU A 486 -3.48 7.30 22.36
N ILE A 487 -3.61 6.64 21.21
CA ILE A 487 -2.57 6.60 20.18
C ILE A 487 -3.10 7.37 18.98
N TYR A 488 -2.39 8.43 18.57
CA TYR A 488 -2.82 9.22 17.41
C TYR A 488 -2.87 8.36 16.15
N GLY A 489 -3.97 8.42 15.40
CA GLY A 489 -4.06 7.79 14.08
C GLY A 489 -3.72 8.71 12.91
N PRO A 490 -3.60 8.16 11.69
CA PRO A 490 -3.18 8.92 10.52
C PRO A 490 -3.96 10.22 10.30
N LYS A 491 -5.30 10.17 10.42
CA LYS A 491 -6.16 11.35 10.27
C LYS A 491 -5.95 12.40 11.34
N GLN A 492 -5.63 12.00 12.58
CA GLN A 492 -5.32 12.95 13.64
C GLN A 492 -3.95 13.60 13.43
N ILE A 493 -2.97 12.85 12.92
CA ILE A 493 -1.65 13.40 12.57
C ILE A 493 -1.77 14.38 11.40
N ASP A 494 -2.50 14.03 10.33
CA ASP A 494 -2.79 14.95 9.22
C ASP A 494 -3.48 16.23 9.74
N ALA A 495 -4.48 16.12 10.61
CA ALA A 495 -5.15 17.29 11.19
C ALA A 495 -4.22 18.16 12.03
N ARG A 496 -3.27 17.56 12.77
CA ARG A 496 -2.27 18.30 13.54
C ARG A 496 -1.26 19.01 12.65
N ILE A 497 -0.86 18.37 11.55
CA ILE A 497 0.00 18.99 10.52
C ILE A 497 -0.73 20.22 9.93
N ASP A 498 -2.02 20.11 9.65
CA ASP A 498 -2.84 21.22 9.13
C ASP A 498 -3.04 22.37 10.12
N GLN A 499 -3.01 22.07 11.42
CA GLN A 499 -3.16 23.04 12.51
C GLN A 499 -1.84 23.74 12.88
N ASP A 500 -0.69 23.20 12.48
CA ASP A 500 0.59 23.85 12.72
C ASP A 500 0.67 25.15 11.90
N ALA A 501 0.84 26.28 12.59
CA ALA A 501 0.77 27.60 11.96
C ALA A 501 1.83 27.80 10.87
N TYR A 502 3.05 27.28 11.08
CA TYR A 502 4.14 27.43 10.12
C TYR A 502 3.88 26.57 8.88
N ILE A 503 3.52 25.30 9.08
CA ILE A 503 3.23 24.37 7.99
C ILE A 503 2.01 24.87 7.19
N SER A 504 0.93 25.22 7.87
CA SER A 504 -0.31 25.69 7.24
C SER A 504 -0.09 26.97 6.42
N GLN A 505 0.69 27.92 6.94
CA GLN A 505 1.08 29.12 6.20
C GLN A 505 1.86 28.77 4.93
N GLN A 506 2.86 27.89 5.04
CA GLN A 506 3.72 27.51 3.92
C GLN A 506 2.96 26.74 2.85
N LEU A 507 2.11 25.79 3.24
CA LEU A 507 1.24 25.05 2.32
C LEU A 507 0.25 25.97 1.60
N SER A 508 -0.29 26.96 2.31
CA SER A 508 -1.18 27.96 1.72
C SER A 508 -0.45 28.85 0.72
N LEU A 509 0.82 29.21 0.97
CA LEU A 509 1.66 29.98 0.04
C LEU A 509 2.04 29.17 -1.21
N TRP A 510 2.36 27.89 -1.05
CA TRP A 510 2.69 27.01 -2.18
C TRP A 510 1.49 26.57 -3.00
N SER A 511 0.30 26.61 -2.42
CA SER A 511 -0.95 26.32 -3.12
C SER A 511 -1.58 27.58 -3.76
N GLN A 512 -0.77 28.61 -4.01
CA GLN A 512 -1.20 29.81 -4.73
C GLN A 512 -1.00 29.65 -6.24
N ARG A 513 -1.81 30.39 -7.00
CA ARG A 513 -1.88 30.46 -8.47
C ARG A 513 -0.60 29.99 -9.18
N GLY A 514 -0.69 28.89 -9.91
CA GLY A 514 0.39 28.38 -10.76
C GLY A 514 1.15 27.20 -10.17
N SER A 515 1.03 26.91 -8.87
CA SER A 515 1.58 25.71 -8.25
C SER A 515 0.56 24.96 -7.39
N THR A 516 0.73 23.64 -7.32
CA THR A 516 -0.06 22.74 -6.50
C THR A 516 0.83 21.93 -5.59
N VAL A 517 0.43 21.81 -4.31
CA VAL A 517 1.10 20.93 -3.36
C VAL A 517 0.47 19.56 -3.43
N ILE A 518 1.29 18.55 -3.67
CA ILE A 518 0.90 17.15 -3.65
C ILE A 518 1.39 16.55 -2.33
N ARG A 519 0.45 16.12 -1.48
CA ARG A 519 0.78 15.43 -0.23
C ARG A 519 0.88 13.93 -0.48
N GLY A 520 2.04 13.35 -0.18
CA GLY A 520 2.22 11.90 -0.23
C GLY A 520 1.46 11.16 0.86
N SER A 521 1.57 9.83 0.88
CA SER A 521 0.93 9.01 1.90
C SER A 521 1.61 9.25 3.25
N LEU A 522 0.81 9.32 4.32
CA LEU A 522 1.35 9.36 5.68
C LEU A 522 1.71 7.93 6.08
N LEU A 523 3.00 7.63 6.16
CA LEU A 523 3.50 6.33 6.58
C LEU A 523 3.62 6.31 8.09
N ALA A 524 2.93 5.36 8.73
CA ALA A 524 3.04 5.13 10.16
C ALA A 524 3.98 3.93 10.38
N ILE A 525 5.17 4.19 10.91
CA ILE A 525 6.28 3.23 10.94
C ILE A 525 6.59 2.85 12.39
N PRO A 526 6.43 1.57 12.77
CA PRO A 526 6.86 1.07 14.07
C PRO A 526 8.39 1.12 14.17
N ILE A 527 8.92 1.74 15.23
CA ILE A 527 10.34 1.68 15.57
C ILE A 527 10.48 1.37 17.05
N GLU A 528 11.14 0.25 17.36
CA GLU A 528 11.19 -0.32 18.71
C GLU A 528 9.78 -0.56 19.28
N LYS A 529 9.34 0.34 20.17
CA LYS A 529 8.03 0.32 20.84
C LYS A 529 7.20 1.56 20.54
N SER A 530 7.66 2.38 19.59
CA SER A 530 7.18 3.73 19.34
C SER A 530 6.71 3.87 17.89
N LEU A 531 5.96 4.93 17.60
CA LEU A 531 5.37 5.18 16.27
C LEU A 531 5.97 6.45 15.67
N LEU A 532 6.65 6.30 14.53
CA LEU A 532 7.15 7.42 13.74
C LEU A 532 6.23 7.65 12.53
N TYR A 533 5.79 8.89 12.33
CA TYR A 533 4.99 9.26 11.17
C TYR A 533 5.83 10.06 10.18
N VAL A 534 5.80 9.67 8.91
CA VAL A 534 6.53 10.36 7.83
C VAL A 534 5.61 10.63 6.66
N GLN A 535 5.63 11.85 6.12
CA GLN A 535 4.85 12.22 4.93
C GLN A 535 5.69 13.12 3.99
N PRO A 536 5.91 12.71 2.74
CA PRO A 536 6.58 13.55 1.75
C PRO A 536 5.62 14.62 1.19
N LEU A 537 6.15 15.80 0.90
CA LEU A 537 5.46 16.90 0.23
C LEU A 537 6.15 17.23 -1.09
N TYR A 538 5.39 17.14 -2.18
CA TYR A 538 5.84 17.52 -3.51
C TYR A 538 5.23 18.84 -3.95
N LEU A 539 5.97 19.59 -4.74
CA LEU A 539 5.50 20.78 -5.43
C LEU A 539 5.50 20.52 -6.93
N ALA A 540 4.43 20.92 -7.60
CA ALA A 540 4.31 20.78 -9.05
C ALA A 540 3.60 22.02 -9.61
N ALA A 541 4.00 22.51 -10.79
CA ALA A 541 3.25 23.56 -11.48
C ALA A 541 1.87 23.06 -11.97
N GLU A 542 0.89 23.94 -12.15
CA GLU A 542 -0.46 23.55 -12.57
C GLU A 542 -0.54 22.92 -13.97
N LYS A 543 0.43 23.21 -14.85
CA LYS A 543 0.49 22.66 -16.22
C LYS A 543 1.83 21.99 -16.48
N GLY A 544 1.79 20.72 -16.92
CA GLY A 544 2.95 20.01 -17.47
C GLY A 544 4.14 19.84 -16.53
N SER A 545 3.88 19.71 -15.23
CA SER A 545 4.93 19.78 -14.21
C SER A 545 5.59 18.46 -13.89
N LEU A 546 6.88 18.56 -13.57
CA LEU A 546 7.71 17.56 -12.94
C LEU A 546 7.54 17.70 -11.42
N PRO A 547 6.88 16.77 -10.71
CA PRO A 547 6.72 16.88 -9.27
C PRO A 547 8.07 16.79 -8.56
N GLU A 548 8.40 17.80 -7.79
CA GLU A 548 9.65 17.89 -7.03
C GLU A 548 9.37 17.65 -5.55
N LEU A 549 10.08 16.72 -4.91
CA LEU A 549 10.03 16.58 -3.46
C LEU A 549 10.68 17.81 -2.83
N LYS A 550 9.89 18.60 -2.08
CA LYS A 550 10.38 19.83 -1.44
C LYS A 550 10.54 19.70 0.06
N ARG A 551 9.69 18.92 0.73
CA ARG A 551 9.79 18.73 2.19
C ARG A 551 9.45 17.33 2.61
N VAL A 552 9.98 16.93 3.75
CA VAL A 552 9.62 15.71 4.47
C VAL A 552 9.06 16.08 5.83
N LEU A 553 7.78 15.78 6.05
CA LEU A 553 7.15 15.93 7.35
C LEU A 553 7.48 14.72 8.22
N VAL A 554 7.88 14.98 9.46
CA VAL A 554 8.03 13.95 10.49
C VAL A 554 7.24 14.35 11.73
N ALA A 555 6.44 13.43 12.24
CA ALA A 555 5.74 13.61 13.50
C ALA A 555 6.04 12.47 14.48
N PHE A 556 6.32 12.85 15.73
CA PHE A 556 6.54 11.94 16.85
C PHE A 556 5.98 12.55 18.14
N GLY A 557 5.06 11.83 18.80
CA GLY A 557 4.34 12.34 19.97
C GLY A 557 3.68 13.69 19.68
N ASN A 558 4.14 14.75 20.36
CA ASN A 558 3.63 16.11 20.17
C ASN A 558 4.51 17.00 19.27
N GLN A 559 5.60 16.49 18.74
CA GLN A 559 6.54 17.24 17.91
C GLN A 559 6.31 16.94 16.44
N ILE A 560 6.28 18.00 15.64
CA ILE A 560 6.15 17.94 14.19
C ILE A 560 7.27 18.79 13.60
N ALA A 561 7.94 18.28 12.58
CA ALA A 561 8.95 19.00 11.81
C ALA A 561 8.67 18.88 10.31
N MET A 562 9.03 19.93 9.57
CA MET A 562 8.95 19.99 8.12
C MET A 562 10.24 20.59 7.57
N GLU A 563 11.18 19.73 7.19
CA GLU A 563 12.48 20.12 6.66
C GLU A 563 12.68 19.56 5.24
N GLU A 564 13.81 19.86 4.60
CA GLU A 564 14.06 19.51 3.20
C GLU A 564 14.36 18.02 3.03
N THR A 565 15.00 17.40 4.03
CA THR A 565 15.32 15.97 4.04
C THR A 565 14.75 15.24 5.25
N LEU A 566 14.61 13.92 5.14
CA LEU A 566 14.17 13.06 6.23
C LEU A 566 15.11 13.18 7.45
N GLU A 567 16.42 13.22 7.20
CA GLU A 567 17.44 13.33 8.24
C GLU A 567 17.32 14.65 9.01
N GLN A 568 17.09 15.77 8.31
CA GLN A 568 16.90 17.07 8.94
C GLN A 568 15.62 17.08 9.78
N SER A 569 14.52 16.53 9.26
CA SER A 569 13.26 16.44 10.01
C SER A 569 13.38 15.55 11.25
N LEU A 570 14.10 14.41 11.15
CA LEU A 570 14.40 13.56 12.30
C LEU A 570 15.29 14.28 13.33
N GLN A 571 16.31 14.99 12.90
CA GLN A 571 17.14 15.80 13.80
C GLN A 571 16.34 16.93 14.45
N ARG A 572 15.38 17.54 13.74
CA ARG A 572 14.55 18.61 14.29
C ARG A 572 13.62 18.11 15.40
N VAL A 573 13.04 16.93 15.21
CA VAL A 573 12.19 16.24 16.19
C VAL A 573 13.06 15.75 17.36
N PHE A 574 14.06 14.92 17.12
CA PHE A 574 14.77 14.21 18.19
C PHE A 574 16.04 14.88 18.72
N GLY A 575 16.62 15.84 17.98
CA GLY A 575 17.85 16.54 18.34
C GLY A 575 17.66 17.69 19.33
N GLY A 576 16.41 18.02 19.67
CA GLY A 576 16.06 19.14 20.52
C GLY A 576 16.31 20.48 19.84
N ARG A 577 15.42 21.45 20.08
CA ARG A 577 15.93 22.81 20.26
C ARG A 577 16.83 22.75 21.51
N PRO A 578 17.89 23.56 21.68
CA PRO A 578 18.36 23.85 23.02
C PRO A 578 17.10 24.19 23.81
N GLY A 579 16.85 23.43 24.88
CA GLY A 579 15.66 23.60 25.66
C GLY A 579 15.51 25.08 25.95
N ARG A 580 14.33 25.63 25.68
CA ARG A 580 13.70 26.30 26.80
C ARG A 580 13.56 25.17 27.82
N GLU A 581 14.52 25.11 28.73
CA GLU A 581 14.33 24.38 29.97
C GLU A 581 12.90 24.71 30.43
N PRO A 582 12.11 23.72 30.86
CA PRO A 582 11.08 24.03 31.83
C PRO A 582 11.83 24.76 32.93
N VAL A 583 11.56 26.06 33.10
CA VAL A 583 12.04 26.79 34.27
C VAL A 583 11.67 25.89 35.45
N PRO A 584 12.65 25.37 36.21
CA PRO A 584 12.32 24.49 37.30
C PRO A 584 11.35 25.27 38.18
N VAL A 585 10.16 24.71 38.40
CA VAL A 585 9.33 25.10 39.53
C VAL A 585 10.14 24.65 40.75
N VAL A 586 11.05 25.51 41.18
CA VAL A 586 11.72 25.37 42.46
C VAL A 586 10.62 25.63 43.47
N THR A 587 10.00 24.55 43.96
CA THR A 587 9.43 24.54 45.31
C THR A 587 10.58 24.73 46.28
N ALA A 588 11.02 25.97 46.44
CA ALA A 588 11.92 26.37 47.49
C ALA A 588 11.09 26.41 48.77
N ALA A 589 11.20 25.34 49.54
CA ALA A 589 10.91 25.37 50.96
C ALA A 589 11.66 26.54 51.59
N VAL A 590 10.92 27.38 52.30
CA VAL A 590 11.41 28.55 53.01
C VAL A 590 12.31 28.09 54.15
N GLY A 591 13.62 28.18 53.94
CA GLY A 591 14.65 28.09 54.97
C GLY A 591 15.35 29.44 55.08
N ALA A 592 15.22 30.08 56.24
CA ALA A 592 15.70 31.42 56.53
C ALA A 592 17.23 31.53 56.58
N ALA A 593 17.78 32.57 55.92
CA ALA A 593 18.94 33.38 56.36
C ALA A 593 19.21 34.50 55.32
N GLY A 594 19.25 35.76 55.76
CA GLY A 594 19.75 36.91 54.97
C GLY A 594 21.29 36.99 54.98
N PRO A 595 21.95 38.00 54.34
CA PRO A 595 21.49 39.40 54.21
C PRO A 595 21.69 40.07 52.81
N ASP A 596 21.25 41.33 52.72
CA ASP A 596 21.32 42.31 51.61
C ASP A 596 20.40 42.11 50.40
N LYS A 597 19.10 42.27 50.65
CA LYS A 597 18.13 42.63 49.63
C LYS A 597 18.38 44.08 49.17
N GLY A 598 19.08 44.24 48.05
CA GLY A 598 19.19 45.52 47.35
C GLY A 598 17.82 46.16 47.05
N LEU A 599 17.82 47.37 46.48
CA LEU A 599 16.62 48.16 46.19
C LEU A 599 15.46 47.36 45.54
N ALA A 600 15.77 46.42 44.64
CA ALA A 600 14.78 45.55 43.99
C ALA A 600 14.06 44.60 44.97
N GLY A 601 14.76 44.10 45.99
CA GLY A 601 14.18 43.23 47.01
C GLY A 601 13.25 44.00 47.96
N ARG A 602 13.57 45.27 48.27
CA ARG A 602 12.70 46.17 49.04
C ARG A 602 11.42 46.53 48.25
N ALA A 603 11.55 46.76 46.95
CA ALA A 603 10.40 47.01 46.07
C ALA A 603 9.45 45.79 46.04
N LEU A 604 9.99 44.59 45.85
CA LEU A 604 9.17 43.38 45.81
C LEU A 604 8.45 43.11 47.14
N GLU A 605 9.06 43.48 48.26
CA GLU A 605 8.46 43.34 49.59
C GLU A 605 7.27 44.29 49.79
N HIS A 606 7.41 45.58 49.46
CA HIS A 606 6.31 46.54 49.54
C HIS A 606 5.16 46.18 48.59
N TYR A 607 5.47 45.71 47.38
CA TYR A 607 4.45 45.21 46.46
C TYR A 607 3.69 44.01 47.04
N SER A 608 4.40 43.02 47.60
CA SER A 608 3.77 41.82 48.16
C SER A 608 2.89 42.15 49.37
N ARG A 609 3.33 43.06 50.25
CA ARG A 609 2.52 43.53 51.40
C ARG A 609 1.30 44.32 50.95
N SER A 610 1.40 45.12 49.90
CA SER A 610 0.23 45.81 49.33
C SER A 610 -0.84 44.79 48.87
N GLN A 611 -0.46 43.72 48.17
CA GLN A 611 -1.40 42.70 47.71
C GLN A 611 -2.09 41.96 48.87
N GLU A 612 -1.37 41.78 49.98
CA GLU A 612 -1.94 41.19 51.20
C GLU A 612 -2.98 42.11 51.85
N PHE A 613 -2.68 43.41 51.98
CA PHE A 613 -3.66 44.38 52.48
C PHE A 613 -4.88 44.54 51.56
N LEU A 614 -4.69 44.41 50.24
CA LEU A 614 -5.78 44.40 49.27
C LEU A 614 -6.70 43.19 49.47
N ARG A 615 -6.13 41.99 49.70
CA ARG A 615 -6.91 40.78 49.99
C ARG A 615 -7.68 40.86 51.30
N GLN A 616 -7.13 41.58 52.29
CA GLN A 616 -7.77 41.81 53.58
C GLN A 616 -8.78 42.99 53.55
N GLY A 617 -8.97 43.63 52.39
CA GLY A 617 -9.87 44.79 52.25
C GLY A 617 -9.39 46.06 52.97
N ASN A 618 -8.13 46.10 53.41
CA ASN A 618 -7.53 47.24 54.08
C ASN A 618 -6.93 48.23 53.07
N TRP A 619 -7.77 49.10 52.54
CA TRP A 619 -7.40 50.10 51.53
C TRP A 619 -6.37 51.13 52.02
N ALA A 620 -6.37 51.46 53.32
CA ALA A 620 -5.39 52.38 53.90
C ALA A 620 -3.98 51.75 53.92
N GLY A 621 -3.87 50.50 54.39
CA GLY A 621 -2.61 49.76 54.38
C GLY A 621 -2.08 49.47 52.97
N PHE A 622 -2.98 49.20 52.02
CA PHE A 622 -2.65 49.07 50.60
C PHE A 622 -2.02 50.36 50.04
N GLY A 623 -2.66 51.49 50.29
CA GLY A 623 -2.18 52.81 49.82
C GLY A 623 -0.83 53.21 50.41
N GLU A 624 -0.57 52.90 51.68
CA GLU A 624 0.73 53.18 52.32
C GLU A 624 1.86 52.34 51.74
N GLU A 625 1.65 51.04 51.54
CA GLU A 625 2.67 50.16 50.97
C GLU A 625 2.95 50.48 49.49
N LEU A 626 1.95 50.94 48.74
CA LEU A 626 2.15 51.46 47.37
C LEU A 626 3.00 52.73 47.33
N LYS A 627 2.82 53.66 48.28
CA LYS A 627 3.68 54.86 48.37
C LYS A 627 5.13 54.50 48.69
N LYS A 628 5.35 53.52 49.59
CA LYS A 628 6.69 53.02 49.93
C LYS A 628 7.33 52.27 48.75
N LEU A 629 6.54 51.51 47.99
CA LEU A 629 6.99 50.92 46.73
C LEU A 629 7.44 52.00 45.74
N GLU A 630 6.62 53.04 45.55
CA GLU A 630 6.94 54.14 44.65
C GLU A 630 8.23 54.87 45.07
N SER A 631 8.44 55.11 46.37
CA SER A 631 9.67 55.75 46.85
C SER A 631 10.91 54.90 46.57
N VAL A 632 10.82 53.58 46.74
CA VAL A 632 11.94 52.66 46.44
C VAL A 632 12.21 52.58 44.94
N LEU A 633 11.16 52.59 44.11
CA LEU A 633 11.32 52.63 42.65
C LEU A 633 11.93 53.95 42.17
N ARG A 634 11.60 55.07 42.81
CA ARG A 634 12.23 56.37 42.54
C ARG A 634 13.69 56.41 42.99
N GLU A 635 14.05 55.75 44.10
CA GLU A 635 15.46 55.55 44.47
C GLU A 635 16.21 54.70 43.45
N MET A 636 15.59 53.63 42.94
CA MET A 636 16.18 52.80 41.86
C MET A 636 16.40 53.59 40.57
N GLN A 637 15.52 54.52 40.25
CA GLN A 637 15.63 55.36 39.07
C GLN A 637 16.74 56.43 39.22
N ARG A 638 16.97 56.94 40.43
CA ARG A 638 18.03 57.94 40.71
C ARG A 638 19.42 57.32 40.88
N GLY A 639 19.49 56.03 41.21
CA GLY A 639 20.75 55.27 41.33
C GLY A 639 21.28 54.66 40.03
N ARG A 640 20.86 55.17 38.87
CA ARG A 640 21.28 54.74 37.53
C ARG A 640 21.99 55.83 36.77
#